data_AF-A0A6H9HQY2-F1
#
_entry.id   AF-A0A6H9HQY2-F1
#
_cell.length_a   1.000
_cell.length_b   1.000
_cell.length_c   1.000
_cell.angle_alpha   90.00
_cell.angle_beta   90.00
_cell.angle_gamma   90.00
#
_symmetry.space_group_name_H-M   'P 1'
#
loop_
_entity.id
_entity.type
_entity.pdbx_description
1 polymer ?
#
loop_
_entity_poly.entity_id
_entity_poly.type
_entity_poly.pdbx_seq_one_letter_code
_entity_poly.pdbx_strand_id
1 'polypeptide(L)'
;MKALFPITLAMVLAAPAAAQDLAGEADPAVLAAIAKADLAEKADQLQSTAPAAKAMGLPAYDWWNEGLHGLARNGVATVFPQAVGLAATFDPALMEKVGTVVSTEARAKFNAKPVSADRRIYEGLTIWSPNINIFRDPRWGRGQETYGEDPFLTGSLAVGFIKGLQGPDPLHPRVIATPKHLAVHSGPEAGRDSFDVDVSPQDREATYLPAFRKAVTEAKPLSLMCAYNSTHGVPVCADRTLLNDTLRGDWGFKGFVVSDCDAVANIWMFHNYRYDAAEASAAAIKAGTDFDCGTTYAALTQSVARGLLTEAEVDRALARSLEARYKLGIAFGAKNPWGKIKPSEVNTPAHRALALEAARKSVVLLQNENNRLPLKAGTRLAVIGTNADDLSVIEANYHGTAADPVTPLEGIRRQFGAANVAYAQGSVLAEGAPVVVPETALVADGKPGLRAEYLDMSGKRVFVRQDRRVDFNLTRTAPKGLDAKGFKVRWSGSLVPPGAGTYRLALDIPACWKDCRRHDDVRLSVGGKELHAGVLGKQRVEFDITSDGTPQPISLELDHYGEDEGLRLMWLPPADAQRAEAVKAASQADAIVAVLGLSPDLEGEALQVQVPGFVGGDRSDIALPEPQAELLAALHATGKPVIVVLTNGSAVSIDPAMADAVLTAWYPGEAGGTAIAETLAGTNNPSGRLPVTFYKSTSDLPAFVDYSMKERTYRYFTGKPLWGFGHGLSYTTYGYEGAKVSAPALGQPVTVTATLRNLGSMAGEEVVQAYVVPPVIEPRPIMTQGVLQRQLAAFTRVPLAAGKSRDVTLTIDPRSLSVVDRRGTRKVVPGDYKVWIGGGQPGDGAGAWVSFTLTGQAQELPK
;
A
#
# COMPACT_ATOMS: atom_id res chain seq x y z
N MET A 1 -29.08 -7.17 79.92
CA MET A 1 -28.87 -7.96 78.69
C MET A 1 -28.95 -7.02 77.48
N LYS A 2 -27.82 -6.56 76.94
CA LYS A 2 -27.72 -5.97 75.61
C LYS A 2 -26.41 -6.44 74.98
N ALA A 3 -26.53 -6.97 73.77
CA ALA A 3 -25.54 -7.79 73.09
C ALA A 3 -24.33 -7.00 72.57
N LEU A 4 -23.16 -7.63 72.60
CA LEU A 4 -21.96 -7.20 71.88
C LEU A 4 -22.07 -7.60 70.40
N PHE A 5 -21.70 -6.69 69.51
CA PHE A 5 -21.29 -6.97 68.12
C PHE A 5 -19.81 -6.58 67.97
N PRO A 6 -18.96 -7.40 67.32
CA PRO A 6 -17.59 -6.99 67.02
C PRO A 6 -17.55 -6.21 65.70
N ILE A 7 -16.93 -5.03 65.74
CA ILE A 7 -16.57 -4.24 64.55
C ILE A 7 -15.33 -4.89 63.94
N THR A 8 -15.46 -5.43 62.73
CA THR A 8 -14.33 -5.91 61.92
C THR A 8 -13.69 -4.70 61.24
N LEU A 9 -12.46 -4.38 61.62
CA LEU A 9 -11.66 -3.33 60.99
C LEU A 9 -11.13 -3.88 59.65
N ALA A 10 -11.75 -3.47 58.54
CA ALA A 10 -11.22 -3.73 57.21
C ALA A 10 -9.99 -2.84 56.98
N MET A 11 -8.79 -3.44 56.94
CA MET A 11 -7.61 -2.77 56.40
C MET A 11 -7.82 -2.54 54.91
N VAL A 12 -8.08 -1.29 54.52
CA VAL A 12 -7.92 -0.84 53.14
C VAL A 12 -6.42 -0.74 52.89
N LEU A 13 -5.85 -1.76 52.25
CA LEU A 13 -4.52 -1.67 51.67
C LEU A 13 -4.56 -0.59 50.58
N ALA A 14 -3.89 0.54 50.83
CA ALA A 14 -3.66 1.54 49.80
C ALA A 14 -2.81 0.90 48.69
N ALA A 15 -3.28 0.97 47.44
CA ALA A 15 -2.49 0.59 46.29
C ALA A 15 -1.22 1.47 46.22
N PRO A 16 -0.07 0.95 45.76
CA PRO A 16 1.14 1.75 45.60
C PRO A 16 0.87 2.97 44.70
N ALA A 17 1.52 4.11 44.97
CA ALA A 17 1.27 5.39 44.30
C ALA A 17 1.30 5.32 42.76
N ALA A 18 2.11 4.42 42.17
CA ALA A 18 2.16 4.19 40.73
C ALA A 18 0.85 3.61 40.14
N ALA A 19 0.10 2.82 40.92
CA ALA A 19 -1.18 2.26 40.49
C ALA A 19 -2.33 3.30 40.54
N GLN A 20 -2.18 4.39 41.30
CA GLN A 20 -3.16 5.49 41.33
C GLN A 20 -3.01 6.42 40.12
N ASP A 21 -1.80 6.62 39.60
CA ASP A 21 -1.53 7.44 38.41
C ASP A 21 -1.97 6.76 37.08
N LEU A 22 -2.12 5.43 37.07
CA LEU A 22 -2.58 4.67 35.90
C LEU A 22 -4.08 4.31 35.97
N ALA A 23 -4.75 4.64 37.08
CA ALA A 23 -6.17 4.36 37.27
C ALA A 23 -7.01 5.15 36.25
N GLY A 24 -7.65 4.44 35.33
CA GLY A 24 -8.40 5.04 34.22
C GLY A 24 -7.64 5.10 32.88
N GLU A 25 -6.35 4.72 32.85
CA GLU A 25 -5.58 4.53 31.60
C GLU A 25 -5.68 3.09 31.06
N ALA A 26 -5.86 2.08 31.91
CA ALA A 26 -6.02 0.67 31.53
C ALA A 26 -6.95 -0.09 32.48
N ASP A 27 -7.42 -1.27 32.04
CA ASP A 27 -8.27 -2.15 32.83
C ASP A 27 -7.55 -2.66 34.10
N PRO A 28 -8.25 -2.81 35.25
CA PRO A 28 -7.66 -3.33 36.48
C PRO A 28 -6.94 -4.67 36.34
N ALA A 29 -7.38 -5.56 35.44
CA ALA A 29 -6.72 -6.83 35.18
C ALA A 29 -5.34 -6.65 34.53
N VAL A 30 -5.20 -5.64 33.65
CA VAL A 30 -3.92 -5.26 33.03
C VAL A 30 -2.96 -4.74 34.11
N LEU A 31 -3.41 -3.79 34.93
CA LEU A 31 -2.59 -3.22 35.99
C LEU A 31 -2.14 -4.28 37.02
N ALA A 32 -3.03 -5.20 37.37
CA ALA A 32 -2.72 -6.31 38.26
C ALA A 32 -1.70 -7.31 37.67
N ALA A 33 -1.63 -7.44 36.34
CA ALA A 33 -0.61 -8.25 35.67
C ALA A 33 0.75 -7.53 35.68
N ILE A 34 0.79 -6.25 35.33
CA ILE A 34 2.01 -5.42 35.33
C ILE A 34 2.66 -5.40 36.71
N ALA A 35 1.86 -5.29 37.78
CA ALA A 35 2.35 -5.28 39.17
C ALA A 35 3.02 -6.60 39.62
N LYS A 36 2.84 -7.70 38.89
CA LYS A 36 3.47 -9.01 39.18
C LYS A 36 4.78 -9.23 38.45
N ALA A 37 5.02 -8.51 37.36
CA ALA A 37 6.19 -8.66 36.51
C ALA A 37 7.37 -7.89 37.08
N ASP A 38 8.58 -8.42 36.90
CA ASP A 38 9.79 -7.63 37.11
C ASP A 38 10.09 -6.73 35.90
N LEU A 39 11.04 -5.82 36.05
CA LEU A 39 11.39 -4.86 34.99
C LEU A 39 11.89 -5.51 33.70
N ALA A 40 12.54 -6.68 33.78
CA ALA A 40 13.04 -7.37 32.59
C ALA A 40 11.89 -7.96 31.78
N GLU A 41 10.95 -8.65 32.45
CA GLU A 41 9.75 -9.20 31.80
C GLU A 41 8.85 -8.07 31.24
N LYS A 42 8.79 -6.90 31.90
CA LYS A 42 8.11 -5.70 31.38
C LYS A 42 8.77 -5.18 30.10
N ALA A 43 10.10 -5.09 30.06
CA ALA A 43 10.85 -4.66 28.89
C ALA A 43 10.69 -5.63 27.70
N ASP A 44 10.69 -6.94 27.96
CA ASP A 44 10.44 -7.97 26.97
C ASP A 44 9.06 -7.87 26.32
N GLN A 45 8.03 -7.45 27.07
CA GLN A 45 6.68 -7.26 26.52
C GLN A 45 6.48 -5.96 25.73
N LEU A 46 7.45 -5.05 25.71
CA LEU A 46 7.40 -3.80 24.94
C LEU A 46 8.14 -3.87 23.59
N GLN A 47 8.42 -5.09 23.10
CA GLN A 47 9.14 -5.35 21.85
C GLN A 47 8.29 -6.20 20.91
N SER A 48 8.41 -5.98 19.59
CA SER A 48 7.53 -6.63 18.58
C SER A 48 7.51 -8.15 18.66
N THR A 49 8.65 -8.78 18.99
CA THR A 49 8.72 -10.22 19.25
C THR A 49 8.73 -10.44 20.77
N ALA A 50 7.56 -10.41 21.39
CA ALA A 50 7.43 -10.54 22.83
C ALA A 50 7.48 -12.03 23.25
N PRO A 51 8.41 -12.44 24.14
CA PRO A 51 8.43 -13.81 24.65
C PRO A 51 7.21 -14.08 25.54
N ALA A 52 7.03 -15.35 25.95
CA ALA A 52 6.00 -15.67 26.93
C ALA A 52 6.33 -15.02 28.28
N ALA A 53 5.36 -14.32 28.88
CA ALA A 53 5.50 -13.69 30.19
C ALA A 53 4.74 -14.50 31.25
N LYS A 54 5.47 -15.26 32.05
CA LYS A 54 4.90 -16.19 33.03
C LYS A 54 4.23 -15.46 34.19
N ALA A 55 4.79 -14.35 34.70
CA ALA A 55 4.19 -13.66 35.84
C ALA A 55 2.89 -12.94 35.44
N MET A 56 2.80 -12.50 34.18
CA MET A 56 1.61 -11.91 33.58
C MET A 56 0.61 -12.93 33.01
N GLY A 57 1.03 -14.19 32.81
CA GLY A 57 0.20 -15.24 32.23
C GLY A 57 -0.06 -15.06 30.72
N LEU A 58 0.92 -14.57 29.98
CA LEU A 58 0.83 -14.30 28.54
C LEU A 58 1.66 -15.31 27.73
N PRO A 59 1.13 -15.89 26.64
CA PRO A 59 1.93 -16.67 25.69
C PRO A 59 2.87 -15.76 24.89
N ALA A 60 3.83 -16.35 24.18
CA ALA A 60 4.68 -15.61 23.26
C ALA A 60 3.84 -15.01 22.15
N TYR A 61 4.11 -13.76 21.80
CA TYR A 61 3.29 -13.00 20.88
C TYR A 61 4.14 -12.07 20.03
N ASP A 62 4.10 -12.29 18.72
CA ASP A 62 4.61 -11.33 17.77
C ASP A 62 3.52 -10.34 17.34
N TRP A 63 3.79 -9.06 17.58
CA TRP A 63 2.92 -7.93 17.25
C TRP A 63 3.00 -7.52 15.78
N TRP A 64 4.02 -7.97 15.07
CA TRP A 64 4.23 -7.61 13.68
C TRP A 64 3.18 -8.30 12.82
N ASN A 65 2.26 -7.52 12.25
CA ASN A 65 1.35 -7.95 11.20
C ASN A 65 1.01 -6.77 10.28
N GLU A 66 0.72 -7.04 9.03
CA GLU A 66 0.51 -6.04 7.98
C GLU A 66 -0.75 -6.39 7.17
N GLY A 67 -1.41 -5.37 6.63
CA GLY A 67 -2.73 -5.51 6.05
C GLY A 67 -3.12 -4.45 5.02
N LEU A 68 -2.16 -3.74 4.40
CA LEU A 68 -2.41 -2.56 3.54
C LEU A 68 -3.52 -2.76 2.50
N HIS A 69 -3.56 -3.91 1.86
CA HIS A 69 -4.52 -4.24 0.80
C HIS A 69 -4.83 -5.75 0.75
N GLY A 70 -4.84 -6.39 1.92
CA GLY A 70 -4.92 -7.85 2.08
C GLY A 70 -4.06 -8.26 3.26
N LEU A 71 -4.43 -9.33 3.98
CA LEU A 71 -3.64 -9.76 5.13
C LEU A 71 -2.29 -10.33 4.67
N ALA A 72 -1.20 -9.66 5.05
CA ALA A 72 0.11 -9.94 4.49
C ALA A 72 0.72 -11.25 5.00
N ARG A 73 1.37 -11.99 4.08
CA ARG A 73 2.37 -13.05 4.33
C ARG A 73 1.99 -14.11 5.37
N ASN A 74 0.70 -14.33 5.60
CA ASN A 74 0.19 -15.39 6.47
C ASN A 74 -0.55 -16.48 5.68
N GLY A 75 -0.06 -16.83 4.49
CA GLY A 75 -0.70 -17.76 3.57
C GLY A 75 -1.80 -17.11 2.74
N VAL A 76 -2.74 -17.94 2.27
CA VAL A 76 -3.84 -17.50 1.41
C VAL A 76 -4.66 -16.38 2.06
N ALA A 77 -4.87 -15.28 1.33
CA ALA A 77 -5.75 -14.17 1.73
C ALA A 77 -6.36 -13.55 0.48
N THR A 78 -7.39 -12.73 0.66
CA THR A 78 -7.91 -11.87 -0.42
C THR A 78 -6.91 -10.74 -0.67
N VAL A 79 -6.44 -10.60 -1.91
CA VAL A 79 -5.50 -9.53 -2.32
C VAL A 79 -6.23 -8.49 -3.17
N PHE A 80 -6.39 -7.29 -2.61
CA PHE A 80 -6.99 -6.13 -3.26
C PHE A 80 -5.94 -5.35 -4.08
N PRO A 81 -6.36 -4.39 -4.94
CA PRO A 81 -5.43 -3.44 -5.53
C PRO A 81 -4.55 -2.79 -4.46
N GLN A 82 -3.31 -2.48 -4.78
CA GLN A 82 -2.41 -1.77 -3.87
C GLN A 82 -3.01 -0.40 -3.47
N ALA A 83 -2.60 0.16 -2.33
CA ALA A 83 -3.18 1.34 -1.70
C ALA A 83 -3.39 2.52 -2.67
N VAL A 84 -2.41 2.84 -3.52
CA VAL A 84 -2.57 3.90 -4.54
C VAL A 84 -3.71 3.60 -5.54
N GLY A 85 -3.88 2.33 -5.92
CA GLY A 85 -4.99 1.89 -6.76
C GLY A 85 -6.34 1.99 -6.03
N LEU A 86 -6.39 1.54 -4.77
CA LEU A 86 -7.57 1.73 -3.92
C LEU A 86 -7.93 3.21 -3.75
N ALA A 87 -6.94 4.10 -3.68
CA ALA A 87 -7.19 5.54 -3.62
C ALA A 87 -7.80 6.10 -4.89
N ALA A 88 -7.46 5.53 -6.05
CA ALA A 88 -8.08 5.90 -7.31
C ALA A 88 -9.59 5.64 -7.35
N THR A 89 -10.14 4.87 -6.40
CA THR A 89 -11.58 4.67 -6.27
C THR A 89 -12.31 5.90 -5.71
N PHE A 90 -11.66 6.77 -4.90
CA PHE A 90 -12.33 7.86 -4.19
C PHE A 90 -13.60 7.38 -3.45
N ASP A 91 -13.52 6.21 -2.79
CA ASP A 91 -14.67 5.53 -2.17
C ASP A 91 -14.36 5.09 -0.71
N PRO A 92 -14.53 6.00 0.28
CA PRO A 92 -14.33 5.67 1.69
C PRO A 92 -15.19 4.51 2.19
N ALA A 93 -16.37 4.30 1.62
CA ALA A 93 -17.26 3.20 1.99
C ALA A 93 -16.71 1.86 1.47
N LEU A 94 -16.12 1.84 0.27
CA LEU A 94 -15.36 0.69 -0.21
C LEU A 94 -14.16 0.40 0.69
N MET A 95 -13.41 1.43 1.12
CA MET A 95 -12.27 1.23 2.04
C MET A 95 -12.68 0.59 3.36
N GLU A 96 -13.85 0.93 3.91
CA GLU A 96 -14.39 0.26 5.09
C GLU A 96 -14.70 -1.23 4.85
N LYS A 97 -15.23 -1.58 3.67
CA LYS A 97 -15.45 -2.99 3.29
C LYS A 97 -14.13 -3.74 3.12
N VAL A 98 -13.13 -3.13 2.47
CA VAL A 98 -11.80 -3.72 2.29
C VAL A 98 -11.14 -3.97 3.66
N GLY A 99 -11.11 -2.96 4.54
CA GLY A 99 -10.60 -3.12 5.91
C GLY A 99 -11.38 -4.17 6.72
N THR A 100 -12.68 -4.29 6.47
CA THR A 100 -13.51 -5.34 7.09
C THR A 100 -13.09 -6.74 6.66
N VAL A 101 -12.80 -6.95 5.37
CA VAL A 101 -12.27 -8.23 4.87
C VAL A 101 -10.91 -8.52 5.50
N VAL A 102 -9.96 -7.58 5.44
CA VAL A 102 -8.60 -7.76 6.00
C VAL A 102 -8.64 -8.20 7.47
N SER A 103 -9.41 -7.49 8.29
CA SER A 103 -9.54 -7.78 9.72
C SER A 103 -10.34 -9.06 10.02
N THR A 104 -11.30 -9.43 9.16
CA THR A 104 -12.02 -10.71 9.26
C THR A 104 -11.09 -11.88 8.98
N GLU A 105 -10.26 -11.79 7.93
CA GLU A 105 -9.30 -12.83 7.59
C GLU A 105 -8.17 -12.93 8.64
N ALA A 106 -7.74 -11.81 9.22
CA ALA A 106 -6.81 -11.79 10.34
C ALA A 106 -7.37 -12.55 11.56
N ARG A 107 -8.62 -12.27 11.94
CA ARG A 107 -9.31 -13.00 13.01
C ARG A 107 -9.51 -14.47 12.68
N ALA A 108 -9.93 -14.79 11.46
CA ALA A 108 -10.13 -16.17 11.01
C ALA A 108 -8.85 -17.01 11.19
N LYS A 109 -7.69 -16.46 10.82
CA LYS A 109 -6.39 -17.12 11.01
C LYS A 109 -5.96 -17.17 12.47
N PHE A 110 -6.11 -16.08 13.22
CA PHE A 110 -5.76 -16.04 14.65
C PHE A 110 -6.57 -17.06 15.47
N ASN A 111 -7.88 -17.16 15.20
CA ASN A 111 -8.81 -18.03 15.90
C ASN A 111 -8.64 -19.52 15.53
N ALA A 112 -7.82 -19.85 14.51
CA ALA A 112 -7.50 -21.23 14.15
C ALA A 112 -6.71 -21.96 15.24
N LYS A 113 -6.11 -21.21 16.17
CA LYS A 113 -5.40 -21.72 17.35
C LYS A 113 -6.07 -21.14 18.61
N PRO A 114 -6.01 -21.83 19.77
CA PRO A 114 -6.49 -21.25 21.02
C PRO A 114 -5.72 -19.97 21.37
N VAL A 115 -6.35 -19.06 22.11
CA VAL A 115 -5.73 -17.79 22.56
C VAL A 115 -4.43 -18.01 23.35
N SER A 116 -4.33 -19.14 24.05
CA SER A 116 -3.15 -19.53 24.83
C SER A 116 -1.97 -20.06 24.01
N ALA A 117 -2.13 -20.26 22.69
CA ALA A 117 -1.03 -20.69 21.86
C ALA A 117 -0.14 -19.49 21.49
N ASP A 118 1.14 -19.76 21.25
CA ASP A 118 2.08 -18.75 20.78
C ASP A 118 1.69 -18.22 19.39
N ARG A 119 2.14 -17.00 19.09
CA ARG A 119 1.94 -16.35 17.79
C ARG A 119 3.29 -15.86 17.27
N ARG A 120 3.62 -16.25 16.04
CA ARG A 120 4.80 -15.75 15.32
C ARG A 120 4.44 -14.53 14.46
N ILE A 121 5.45 -13.90 13.88
CA ILE A 121 5.29 -12.80 12.91
C ILE A 121 4.20 -13.10 11.87
N TYR A 122 3.40 -12.09 11.53
CA TYR A 122 2.17 -12.13 10.70
C TYR A 122 0.97 -12.89 11.29
N GLU A 123 1.05 -13.43 12.52
CA GLU A 123 -0.08 -14.09 13.19
C GLU A 123 -0.75 -13.21 14.26
N GLY A 124 -0.20 -12.03 14.58
CA GLY A 124 -0.77 -11.06 15.51
C GLY A 124 -2.07 -10.39 15.01
N LEU A 125 -2.71 -9.59 15.87
CA LEU A 125 -3.95 -8.85 15.59
C LEU A 125 -3.75 -7.33 15.65
N THR A 126 -2.49 -6.89 15.60
CA THR A 126 -2.08 -5.51 15.42
C THR A 126 -1.66 -5.34 13.97
N ILE A 127 -2.50 -4.68 13.19
CA ILE A 127 -2.32 -4.51 11.75
C ILE A 127 -1.67 -3.15 11.53
N TRP A 128 -0.40 -3.16 11.10
CA TRP A 128 0.40 -1.97 10.88
C TRP A 128 0.05 -1.21 9.61
N SER A 129 -1.23 -0.90 9.47
CA SER A 129 -1.85 -0.22 8.34
C SER A 129 -2.95 0.73 8.84
N PRO A 130 -3.35 1.74 8.04
CA PRO A 130 -2.84 2.07 6.70
C PRO A 130 -1.58 2.95 6.71
N ASN A 131 -0.80 2.92 5.62
CA ASN A 131 0.19 3.97 5.36
C ASN A 131 -0.53 5.19 4.75
N ILE A 132 -0.40 6.33 5.42
CA ILE A 132 -1.12 7.58 5.11
C ILE A 132 -0.18 8.78 4.98
N ASN A 133 1.10 8.51 4.69
CA ASN A 133 2.06 9.53 4.31
C ASN A 133 1.65 10.20 3.00
N ILE A 134 2.02 11.46 2.78
CA ILE A 134 1.66 12.16 1.54
C ILE A 134 2.62 11.78 0.42
N PHE A 135 2.09 11.30 -0.71
CA PHE A 135 2.87 11.00 -1.90
C PHE A 135 3.29 12.30 -2.62
N ARG A 136 4.22 13.05 -2.01
CA ARG A 136 4.61 14.40 -2.43
C ARG A 136 5.39 14.45 -3.75
N ASP A 137 6.04 13.35 -4.11
CA ASP A 137 6.97 13.27 -5.24
C ASP A 137 6.89 11.87 -5.86
N PRO A 138 6.58 11.75 -7.17
CA PRO A 138 6.39 10.47 -7.86
C PRO A 138 7.65 9.60 -7.98
N ARG A 139 8.80 10.10 -7.51
CA ARG A 139 10.04 9.32 -7.40
C ARG A 139 10.11 8.42 -6.17
N TRP A 140 9.25 8.64 -5.18
CA TRP A 140 9.31 7.90 -3.93
C TRP A 140 8.84 6.45 -4.08
N GLY A 141 9.71 5.49 -3.72
CA GLY A 141 9.49 4.06 -3.92
C GLY A 141 8.29 3.46 -3.18
N ARG A 142 7.95 4.04 -2.02
CA ARG A 142 6.78 3.61 -1.22
C ARG A 142 5.51 4.39 -1.55
N GLY A 143 5.52 5.22 -2.58
CA GLY A 143 4.33 5.93 -3.05
C GLY A 143 3.15 5.01 -3.36
N GLN A 144 3.45 3.77 -3.78
CA GLN A 144 2.46 2.72 -4.00
C GLN A 144 1.63 2.39 -2.74
N GLU A 145 2.25 2.49 -1.55
CA GLU A 145 1.68 2.03 -0.28
C GLU A 145 0.75 3.06 0.37
N THR A 146 0.63 4.27 -0.19
CA THR A 146 -0.22 5.33 0.36
C THR A 146 -1.37 5.69 -0.59
N TYR A 147 -2.29 6.51 -0.09
CA TYR A 147 -3.49 6.95 -0.81
C TYR A 147 -3.30 8.20 -1.68
N GLY A 148 -2.05 8.59 -1.96
CA GLY A 148 -1.72 9.63 -2.93
C GLY A 148 -1.29 10.96 -2.32
N GLU A 149 -1.41 12.03 -3.10
CA GLU A 149 -0.75 13.31 -2.83
C GLU A 149 -1.63 14.32 -2.06
N ASP A 150 -2.92 14.02 -1.88
CA ASP A 150 -3.88 14.92 -1.26
C ASP A 150 -4.21 14.52 0.19
N PRO A 151 -3.99 15.41 1.19
CA PRO A 151 -4.26 15.07 2.58
C PRO A 151 -5.75 14.85 2.90
N PHE A 152 -6.67 15.46 2.17
CA PHE A 152 -8.11 15.30 2.42
C PHE A 152 -8.60 13.94 1.90
N LEU A 153 -8.20 13.55 0.68
CA LEU A 153 -8.45 12.23 0.12
C LEU A 153 -7.84 11.14 1.00
N THR A 154 -6.53 11.23 1.28
CA THR A 154 -5.80 10.26 2.09
C THR A 154 -6.43 10.08 3.45
N GLY A 155 -6.74 11.17 4.16
CA GLY A 155 -7.42 11.11 5.46
C GLY A 155 -8.83 10.51 5.38
N SER A 156 -9.60 10.82 4.33
CA SER A 156 -10.97 10.31 4.16
C SER A 156 -11.00 8.80 3.90
N LEU A 157 -10.09 8.30 3.07
CA LEU A 157 -9.95 6.88 2.78
C LEU A 157 -9.41 6.11 4.00
N ALA A 158 -8.44 6.69 4.71
CA ALA A 158 -7.90 6.14 5.95
C ALA A 158 -8.99 5.98 7.01
N VAL A 159 -9.89 6.95 7.16
CA VAL A 159 -11.01 6.84 8.12
C VAL A 159 -11.89 5.63 7.82
N GLY A 160 -12.25 5.42 6.55
CA GLY A 160 -13.02 4.23 6.13
C GLY A 160 -12.26 2.95 6.45
N PHE A 161 -10.99 2.85 6.03
CA PHE A 161 -10.18 1.66 6.23
C PHE A 161 -9.96 1.29 7.71
N ILE A 162 -9.62 2.28 8.56
CA ILE A 162 -9.41 2.09 10.00
C ILE A 162 -10.71 1.63 10.68
N LYS A 163 -11.86 2.20 10.33
CA LYS A 163 -13.16 1.74 10.84
C LYS A 163 -13.46 0.30 10.40
N GLY A 164 -13.12 -0.05 9.16
CA GLY A 164 -13.23 -1.42 8.65
C GLY A 164 -12.38 -2.41 9.45
N LEU A 165 -11.13 -2.05 9.75
CA LEU A 165 -10.22 -2.87 10.55
C LEU A 165 -10.72 -3.05 11.99
N GLN A 166 -11.02 -1.95 12.70
CA GLN A 166 -11.37 -2.03 14.12
C GLN A 166 -12.81 -2.51 14.34
N GLY A 167 -13.71 -2.25 13.41
CA GLY A 167 -15.14 -2.42 13.62
C GLY A 167 -15.76 -1.29 14.46
N PRO A 168 -17.06 -1.38 14.76
CA PRO A 168 -17.84 -0.26 15.30
C PRO A 168 -17.63 -0.01 16.81
N ASP A 169 -17.14 -1.01 17.55
CA ASP A 169 -16.96 -0.92 19.00
C ASP A 169 -15.47 -0.85 19.37
N PRO A 170 -14.96 0.33 19.78
CA PRO A 170 -13.55 0.49 20.15
C PRO A 170 -13.15 -0.21 21.45
N LEU A 171 -14.11 -0.71 22.24
CA LEU A 171 -13.81 -1.55 23.41
C LEU A 171 -13.64 -3.03 23.03
N HIS A 172 -14.18 -3.43 21.87
CA HIS A 172 -14.08 -4.79 21.36
C HIS A 172 -13.64 -4.79 19.88
N PRO A 173 -12.46 -4.25 19.57
CA PRO A 173 -11.99 -4.16 18.19
C PRO A 173 -11.84 -5.54 17.56
N ARG A 174 -12.13 -5.63 16.25
CA ARG A 174 -11.84 -6.84 15.46
C ARG A 174 -10.33 -7.03 15.36
N VAL A 175 -9.61 -6.01 14.93
CA VAL A 175 -8.14 -5.91 15.03
C VAL A 175 -7.76 -4.48 15.45
N ILE A 176 -6.51 -4.26 15.83
CA ILE A 176 -5.98 -2.90 16.06
C ILE A 176 -5.45 -2.35 14.74
N ALA A 177 -5.88 -1.14 14.38
CA ALA A 177 -5.30 -0.41 13.26
C ALA A 177 -4.17 0.51 13.76
N THR A 178 -3.13 0.67 12.95
CA THR A 178 -1.96 1.49 13.24
C THR A 178 -1.63 2.33 12.01
N PRO A 179 -2.27 3.51 11.82
CA PRO A 179 -1.87 4.42 10.76
C PRO A 179 -0.40 4.83 10.90
N LYS A 180 0.30 4.91 9.77
CA LYS A 180 1.75 5.14 9.71
C LYS A 180 2.16 5.99 8.51
N HIS A 181 3.34 6.59 8.48
CA HIS A 181 4.32 6.74 9.56
C HIS A 181 4.29 8.20 10.02
N LEU A 182 3.84 8.45 11.25
CA LEU A 182 3.71 9.79 11.81
C LEU A 182 5.12 10.31 12.16
N ALA A 183 5.65 11.36 11.56
CA ALA A 183 5.12 12.13 10.44
C ALA A 183 6.23 12.48 9.45
N VAL A 184 5.84 13.04 8.30
CA VAL A 184 6.76 13.61 7.29
C VAL A 184 7.70 12.55 6.65
N HIS A 185 7.36 11.27 6.75
CA HIS A 185 8.05 10.19 6.04
C HIS A 185 7.55 10.07 4.59
N SER A 186 8.17 10.76 3.65
CA SER A 186 7.71 10.80 2.24
C SER A 186 8.89 10.75 1.27
N GLY A 187 9.83 9.84 1.55
CA GLY A 187 11.04 9.61 0.77
C GLY A 187 12.16 10.64 1.01
N PRO A 188 13.42 10.32 0.72
CA PRO A 188 13.86 9.10 0.06
C PRO A 188 13.82 7.86 0.98
N GLU A 189 13.70 6.69 0.38
CA GLU A 189 13.97 5.40 1.04
C GLU A 189 15.48 5.22 1.27
N ALA A 190 16.30 5.67 0.31
CA ALA A 190 17.74 5.72 0.51
C ALA A 190 18.10 6.70 1.65
N GLY A 191 18.68 6.17 2.73
CA GLY A 191 19.06 6.96 3.90
C GLY A 191 17.92 7.23 4.89
N ARG A 192 16.76 6.56 4.74
CA ARG A 192 15.59 6.69 5.63
C ARG A 192 15.93 6.60 7.13
N ASP A 193 16.93 5.82 7.49
CA ASP A 193 17.33 5.54 8.88
C ASP A 193 17.98 6.73 9.60
N SER A 194 18.49 7.73 8.86
CA SER A 194 19.19 8.89 9.43
C SER A 194 18.74 10.24 8.87
N PHE A 195 17.90 10.26 7.83
CA PHE A 195 17.60 11.51 7.15
C PHE A 195 16.80 12.47 8.05
N ASP A 196 17.19 13.75 8.00
CA ASP A 196 16.53 14.83 8.72
C ASP A 196 15.76 15.72 7.74
N VAL A 197 14.49 15.98 8.05
CA VAL A 197 13.63 16.84 7.25
C VAL A 197 13.63 18.26 7.82
N ASP A 198 13.96 19.22 6.97
CA ASP A 198 13.63 20.62 7.21
C ASP A 198 12.25 20.96 6.58
N VAL A 199 11.18 20.80 7.37
CA VAL A 199 9.80 21.05 6.93
C VAL A 199 9.30 22.38 7.49
N SER A 200 8.71 23.23 6.65
CA SER A 200 8.15 24.49 7.15
C SER A 200 6.94 24.24 8.08
N PRO A 201 6.71 25.07 9.11
CA PRO A 201 5.49 24.96 9.92
C PRO A 201 4.21 25.01 9.10
N GLN A 202 4.22 25.78 8.00
CA GLN A 202 3.11 25.85 7.06
C GLN A 202 2.87 24.50 6.38
N ASP A 203 3.88 23.89 5.75
CA ASP A 203 3.72 22.63 5.01
C ASP A 203 3.40 21.46 5.94
N ARG A 204 4.01 21.43 7.12
CA ARG A 204 3.71 20.47 8.17
C ARG A 204 2.21 20.45 8.49
N GLU A 205 1.65 21.62 8.76
CA GLU A 205 0.25 21.78 9.16
C GLU A 205 -0.71 21.74 7.97
N ALA A 206 -0.29 22.15 6.77
CA ALA A 206 -1.12 22.20 5.56
C ALA A 206 -1.16 20.88 4.78
N THR A 207 -0.15 20.02 4.93
CA THR A 207 0.07 18.85 4.07
C THR A 207 0.31 17.57 4.86
N TYR A 208 1.29 17.52 5.76
CA TYR A 208 1.75 16.24 6.32
C TYR A 208 0.95 15.73 7.51
N LEU A 209 0.45 16.61 8.38
CA LEU A 209 -0.33 16.23 9.57
C LEU A 209 -1.84 16.05 9.37
N PRO A 210 -2.54 16.71 8.42
CA PRO A 210 -4.00 16.65 8.35
C PRO A 210 -4.61 15.25 8.21
N ALA A 211 -3.97 14.34 7.45
CA ALA A 211 -4.46 12.97 7.29
C ALA A 211 -4.41 12.18 8.62
N PHE A 212 -3.31 12.30 9.37
CA PHE A 212 -3.18 11.70 10.70
C PHE A 212 -4.16 12.29 11.70
N ARG A 213 -4.29 13.63 11.73
CA ARG A 213 -5.29 14.29 12.57
C ARG A 213 -6.69 13.76 12.30
N LYS A 214 -7.07 13.64 11.02
CA LYS A 214 -8.38 13.13 10.61
C LYS A 214 -8.56 11.68 11.05
N ALA A 215 -7.55 10.83 10.84
CA ALA A 215 -7.57 9.45 11.33
C ALA A 215 -7.77 9.38 12.85
N VAL A 216 -6.98 10.13 13.63
CA VAL A 216 -7.06 10.14 15.10
C VAL A 216 -8.41 10.64 15.61
N THR A 217 -8.89 11.75 15.06
CA THR A 217 -10.09 12.43 15.58
C THR A 217 -11.40 11.79 15.10
N GLU A 218 -11.43 11.19 13.90
CA GLU A 218 -12.66 10.61 13.32
C GLU A 218 -12.71 9.08 13.36
N ALA A 219 -11.57 8.39 13.20
CA ALA A 219 -11.51 6.92 13.17
C ALA A 219 -10.96 6.30 14.46
N LYS A 220 -10.29 7.09 15.31
CA LYS A 220 -9.82 6.71 16.65
C LYS A 220 -9.05 5.37 16.63
N PRO A 221 -7.95 5.28 15.86
CA PRO A 221 -7.11 4.09 15.85
C PRO A 221 -6.58 3.83 17.26
N LEU A 222 -6.44 2.56 17.61
CA LEU A 222 -5.98 2.12 18.93
C LEU A 222 -4.45 1.96 19.00
N SER A 223 -3.76 2.19 17.88
CA SER A 223 -2.31 2.27 17.77
C SER A 223 -1.93 3.32 16.72
N LEU A 224 -0.69 3.80 16.72
CA LEU A 224 -0.12 4.66 15.68
C LEU A 224 1.39 4.39 15.59
N MET A 225 1.98 4.49 14.40
CA MET A 225 3.43 4.25 14.22
C MET A 225 4.20 5.54 13.98
N CYS A 226 5.24 5.81 14.78
CA CYS A 226 6.16 6.94 14.56
C CYS A 226 7.22 6.60 13.49
N ALA A 227 7.64 7.59 12.71
CA ALA A 227 8.52 7.40 11.56
C ALA A 227 10.02 7.23 11.87
N TYR A 228 10.77 6.72 10.89
CA TYR A 228 12.23 6.59 10.93
C TYR A 228 12.99 7.91 11.01
N ASN A 229 12.54 8.91 10.24
CA ASN A 229 13.30 10.13 10.00
C ASN A 229 13.38 11.04 11.23
N SER A 230 14.25 12.04 11.13
CA SER A 230 14.25 13.20 12.02
C SER A 230 13.47 14.37 11.40
N THR A 231 12.99 15.28 12.23
CA THR A 231 12.54 16.62 11.81
C THR A 231 13.25 17.66 12.64
N HIS A 232 13.93 18.60 11.98
CA HIS A 232 14.75 19.64 12.62
C HIS A 232 15.73 19.07 13.67
N GLY A 233 16.38 17.95 13.34
CA GLY A 233 17.39 17.29 14.17
C GLY A 233 16.85 16.44 15.32
N VAL A 234 15.53 16.26 15.43
CA VAL A 234 14.91 15.41 16.44
C VAL A 234 14.33 14.16 15.78
N PRO A 235 14.80 12.94 16.14
CA PRO A 235 14.18 11.71 15.66
C PRO A 235 12.69 11.68 16.00
N VAL A 236 11.83 11.36 15.04
CA VAL A 236 10.38 11.46 15.19
C VAL A 236 9.86 10.57 16.32
N CYS A 237 10.41 9.36 16.49
CA CYS A 237 10.12 8.47 17.62
C CYS A 237 10.66 8.97 18.98
N ALA A 238 11.35 10.10 19.02
CA ALA A 238 11.80 10.80 20.23
C ALA A 238 11.28 12.25 20.32
N ASP A 239 10.35 12.66 19.44
CA ASP A 239 9.76 14.01 19.45
C ASP A 239 8.55 14.09 20.40
N ARG A 240 8.82 14.59 21.61
CA ARG A 240 7.79 14.83 22.63
C ARG A 240 6.71 15.81 22.18
N THR A 241 7.06 16.83 21.39
CA THR A 241 6.10 17.86 20.97
C THR A 241 5.08 17.27 19.99
N LEU A 242 5.54 16.39 19.10
CA LEU A 242 4.66 15.67 18.19
C LEU A 242 3.84 14.60 18.91
N LEU A 243 4.48 13.73 19.68
CA LEU A 243 3.83 12.52 20.22
C LEU A 243 3.00 12.77 21.49
N ASN A 244 3.38 13.72 22.33
CA ASN A 244 2.59 14.07 23.52
C ASN A 244 1.72 15.31 23.28
N ASP A 245 2.31 16.46 22.92
CA ASP A 245 1.54 17.71 22.89
C ASP A 245 0.53 17.71 21.74
N THR A 246 0.96 17.33 20.53
CA THR A 246 0.09 17.31 19.34
C THR A 246 -0.80 16.05 19.34
N LEU A 247 -0.22 14.85 19.35
CA LEU A 247 -0.97 13.61 19.17
C LEU A 247 -1.89 13.29 20.37
N ARG A 248 -1.38 13.33 21.60
CA ARG A 248 -2.16 12.99 22.81
C ARG A 248 -2.93 14.19 23.36
N GLY A 249 -2.33 15.38 23.32
CA GLY A 249 -2.93 16.64 23.77
C GLY A 249 -3.97 17.16 22.78
N ASP A 250 -3.52 17.74 21.68
CA ASP A 250 -4.39 18.44 20.71
C ASP A 250 -5.38 17.49 20.01
N TRP A 251 -4.93 16.29 19.59
CA TRP A 251 -5.77 15.34 18.87
C TRP A 251 -6.46 14.31 19.75
N GLY A 252 -6.08 14.22 21.04
CA GLY A 252 -6.74 13.35 22.01
C GLY A 252 -6.49 11.85 21.84
N PHE A 253 -5.40 11.43 21.21
CA PHE A 253 -5.07 10.00 21.01
C PHE A 253 -4.95 9.24 22.33
N LYS A 254 -5.63 8.08 22.40
CA LYS A 254 -5.69 7.21 23.60
C LYS A 254 -5.05 5.84 23.43
N GLY A 255 -4.60 5.50 22.22
CA GLY A 255 -3.91 4.24 21.95
C GLY A 255 -2.46 4.25 22.42
N PHE A 256 -1.70 3.26 21.94
CA PHE A 256 -0.24 3.19 22.12
C PHE A 256 0.48 3.60 20.83
N VAL A 257 1.66 4.21 20.96
CA VAL A 257 2.54 4.51 19.83
C VAL A 257 3.58 3.40 19.71
N VAL A 258 3.73 2.84 18.52
CA VAL A 258 4.80 1.90 18.16
C VAL A 258 5.85 2.60 17.31
N SER A 259 7.12 2.25 17.45
CA SER A 259 8.15 2.68 16.52
C SER A 259 8.00 2.02 15.15
N ASP A 260 8.44 2.70 14.09
CA ASP A 260 8.86 1.99 12.89
C ASP A 260 10.02 1.04 13.22
N CYS A 261 10.21 0.01 12.41
CA CYS A 261 11.05 -1.12 12.79
C CYS A 261 12.53 -0.78 12.87
N ASP A 262 13.09 -0.87 14.06
CA ASP A 262 14.43 -0.41 14.48
C ASP A 262 14.57 1.11 14.60
N ALA A 263 13.49 1.90 14.48
CA ALA A 263 13.58 3.37 14.61
C ALA A 263 14.04 3.83 16.00
N VAL A 264 13.80 3.05 17.07
CA VAL A 264 14.40 3.32 18.39
C VAL A 264 15.90 3.07 18.38
N ALA A 265 16.38 2.03 17.69
CA ALA A 265 17.81 1.80 17.51
C ALA A 265 18.45 2.95 16.72
N ASN A 266 17.76 3.42 15.67
CA ASN A 266 18.24 4.48 14.81
C ASN A 266 18.51 5.79 15.56
N ILE A 267 17.81 6.06 16.67
CA ILE A 267 18.04 7.24 17.53
C ILE A 267 19.53 7.38 17.90
N TRP A 268 20.22 6.27 18.21
CA TRP A 268 21.63 6.30 18.60
C TRP A 268 22.56 5.76 17.50
N MET A 269 22.12 4.79 16.69
CA MET A 269 22.97 4.17 15.66
C MET A 269 23.17 5.08 14.43
N PHE A 270 22.13 5.82 14.03
CA PHE A 270 22.09 6.51 12.74
C PHE A 270 21.86 8.01 12.88
N HIS A 271 20.98 8.43 13.78
CA HIS A 271 20.72 9.85 14.08
C HIS A 271 21.76 10.47 15.02
N ASN A 272 22.53 9.67 15.75
CA ASN A 272 23.48 10.12 16.76
C ASN A 272 22.86 11.08 17.81
N TYR A 273 21.55 10.96 18.06
CA TYR A 273 20.81 11.83 18.97
C TYR A 273 21.05 11.46 20.45
N ARG A 274 21.37 10.19 20.71
CA ARG A 274 21.75 9.65 22.04
C ARG A 274 22.96 8.74 21.91
N TYR A 275 23.65 8.49 23.02
CA TYR A 275 24.94 7.78 23.00
C TYR A 275 24.81 6.26 22.87
N ASP A 276 23.71 5.68 23.36
CA ASP A 276 23.52 4.24 23.39
C ASP A 276 22.04 3.83 23.43
N ALA A 277 21.79 2.52 23.39
CA ALA A 277 20.46 1.93 23.39
C ALA A 277 19.61 2.27 24.63
N ALA A 278 20.22 2.45 25.81
CA ALA A 278 19.48 2.79 27.03
C ALA A 278 19.02 4.25 27.01
N GLU A 279 19.88 5.18 26.58
CA GLU A 279 19.48 6.56 26.40
C GLU A 279 18.47 6.75 25.27
N ALA A 280 18.59 5.98 24.18
CA ALA A 280 17.61 5.97 23.10
C ALA A 280 16.24 5.46 23.58
N SER A 281 16.21 4.33 24.31
CA SER A 281 14.99 3.77 24.90
C SER A 281 14.32 4.76 25.86
N ALA A 282 15.12 5.41 26.72
CA ALA A 282 14.65 6.44 27.62
C ALA A 282 14.07 7.66 26.89
N ALA A 283 14.72 8.13 25.83
CA ALA A 283 14.23 9.24 25.03
C ALA A 283 12.90 8.92 24.34
N ALA A 284 12.77 7.72 23.77
CA ALA A 284 11.56 7.27 23.08
C ALA A 284 10.35 7.16 24.04
N ILE A 285 10.50 6.48 25.19
CA ILE A 285 9.43 6.34 26.19
C ILE A 285 8.97 7.71 26.71
N LYS A 286 9.92 8.61 27.02
CA LYS A 286 9.59 9.98 27.48
C LYS A 286 8.90 10.83 26.43
N ALA A 287 9.22 10.61 25.15
CA ALA A 287 8.55 11.30 24.05
C ALA A 287 7.12 10.80 23.85
N GLY A 288 6.83 9.55 24.22
CA GLY A 288 5.51 8.93 24.08
C GLY A 288 5.46 7.77 23.09
N THR A 289 6.61 7.29 22.61
CA THR A 289 6.73 6.01 21.90
C THR A 289 6.65 4.90 22.95
N ASP A 290 5.51 4.22 23.03
CA ASP A 290 5.24 3.26 24.09
C ASP A 290 5.86 1.88 23.80
N PHE A 291 6.04 1.54 22.51
CA PHE A 291 6.38 0.18 22.07
C PHE A 291 7.45 0.20 20.96
N ASP A 292 8.41 -0.73 21.00
CA ASP A 292 9.48 -0.85 20.02
C ASP A 292 9.19 -1.96 18.99
N CYS A 293 9.00 -1.61 17.71
CA CYS A 293 9.23 -2.59 16.66
C CYS A 293 10.74 -2.80 16.55
N GLY A 294 11.25 -3.88 17.13
CA GLY A 294 12.69 -4.11 17.23
C GLY A 294 13.05 -4.75 18.56
N THR A 295 14.32 -4.64 18.94
CA THR A 295 14.84 -5.24 20.17
C THR A 295 15.56 -4.24 21.10
N THR A 296 15.42 -2.94 20.85
CA THR A 296 16.20 -1.90 21.56
C THR A 296 15.72 -1.71 22.99
N TYR A 297 14.42 -1.92 23.23
CA TYR A 297 13.83 -1.83 24.57
C TYR A 297 14.30 -2.92 25.55
N ALA A 298 15.06 -3.92 25.11
CA ALA A 298 15.83 -4.78 26.03
C ALA A 298 16.76 -3.96 26.96
N ALA A 299 17.15 -2.73 26.56
CA ALA A 299 17.96 -1.81 27.35
C ALA A 299 17.16 -1.01 28.42
N LEU A 300 15.84 -1.20 28.57
CA LEU A 300 15.04 -0.47 29.56
C LEU A 300 15.47 -0.75 31.01
N THR A 301 15.93 -1.97 31.31
CA THR A 301 16.50 -2.32 32.63
C THR A 301 17.71 -1.43 32.97
N GLN A 302 18.60 -1.24 32.00
CA GLN A 302 19.75 -0.34 32.13
C GLN A 302 19.32 1.13 32.22
N SER A 303 18.26 1.50 31.49
CA SER A 303 17.70 2.87 31.51
C SER A 303 17.23 3.25 32.91
N VAL A 304 16.50 2.35 33.59
CA VAL A 304 16.04 2.57 34.97
C VAL A 304 17.20 2.51 35.95
N ALA A 305 18.12 1.55 35.81
CA ALA A 305 19.29 1.44 36.69
C ALA A 305 20.20 2.69 36.66
N ARG A 306 20.26 3.39 35.52
CA ARG A 306 20.98 4.66 35.33
C ARG A 306 20.18 5.90 35.75
N GLY A 307 18.93 5.76 36.18
CA GLY A 307 18.05 6.88 36.51
C GLY A 307 17.60 7.69 35.29
N LEU A 308 17.72 7.13 34.07
CA LEU A 308 17.26 7.78 32.84
C LEU A 308 15.74 7.67 32.68
N LEU A 309 15.14 6.63 33.25
CA LEU A 309 13.69 6.39 33.34
C LEU A 309 13.34 5.93 34.76
N THR A 310 12.09 6.13 35.14
CA THR A 310 11.46 5.46 36.29
C THR A 310 10.75 4.19 35.81
N GLU A 311 10.61 3.20 36.69
CA GLU A 311 9.80 2.02 36.38
C GLU A 311 8.33 2.38 36.12
N ALA A 312 7.80 3.43 36.75
CA ALA A 312 6.44 3.92 36.50
C ALA A 312 6.23 4.44 35.06
N GLU A 313 7.25 5.02 34.44
CA GLU A 313 7.20 5.41 33.02
C GLU A 313 7.14 4.18 32.10
N VAL A 314 7.86 3.11 32.45
CA VAL A 314 7.80 1.81 31.74
C VAL A 314 6.42 1.16 31.92
N ASP A 315 5.89 1.17 33.14
CA ASP A 315 4.57 0.62 33.46
C ASP A 315 3.45 1.32 32.67
N ARG A 316 3.54 2.64 32.48
CA ARG A 316 2.58 3.41 31.68
C ARG A 316 2.58 2.99 30.21
N ALA A 317 3.77 2.86 29.61
CA ALA A 317 3.93 2.41 28.23
C ALA A 317 3.36 0.99 28.05
N LEU A 318 3.69 0.09 28.99
CA LEU A 318 3.20 -1.29 29.00
C LEU A 318 1.69 -1.39 29.23
N ALA A 319 1.12 -0.54 30.08
CA ALA A 319 -0.33 -0.50 30.32
C ALA A 319 -1.11 -0.20 29.03
N ARG A 320 -0.63 0.74 28.22
CA ARG A 320 -1.29 1.13 26.95
C ARG A 320 -1.24 0.03 25.89
N SER A 321 -0.10 -0.67 25.76
CA SER A 321 0.01 -1.77 24.80
C SER A 321 -0.79 -2.99 25.27
N LEU A 322 -0.71 -3.37 26.55
CA LEU A 322 -1.47 -4.50 27.10
C LEU A 322 -2.98 -4.25 27.15
N GLU A 323 -3.43 -3.00 27.31
CA GLU A 323 -4.83 -2.61 27.15
C GLU A 323 -5.36 -2.96 25.74
N ALA A 324 -4.53 -2.82 24.70
CA ALA A 324 -4.91 -3.24 23.36
C ALA A 324 -5.11 -4.77 23.26
N ARG A 325 -4.23 -5.57 23.90
CA ARG A 325 -4.41 -7.04 23.98
C ARG A 325 -5.63 -7.45 24.80
N TYR A 326 -5.94 -6.70 25.85
CA TYR A 326 -7.15 -6.86 26.64
C TYR A 326 -8.41 -6.61 25.80
N LYS A 327 -8.51 -5.46 25.12
CA LYS A 327 -9.63 -5.11 24.21
C LYS A 327 -9.82 -6.10 23.06
N LEU A 328 -8.72 -6.64 22.52
CA LEU A 328 -8.76 -7.71 21.53
C LEU A 328 -9.33 -9.03 22.08
N GLY A 329 -9.49 -9.18 23.39
CA GLY A 329 -9.96 -10.41 24.04
C GLY A 329 -8.93 -11.53 23.96
N ILE A 330 -7.63 -11.20 23.92
CA ILE A 330 -6.54 -12.17 23.78
C ILE A 330 -5.62 -12.23 25.01
N ALA A 331 -5.94 -11.49 26.06
CA ALA A 331 -5.20 -11.45 27.31
C ALA A 331 -6.13 -11.33 28.52
N PHE A 332 -5.65 -11.77 29.68
CA PHE A 332 -6.27 -11.54 31.00
C PHE A 332 -7.74 -11.98 31.13
N GLY A 333 -8.16 -12.99 30.36
CA GLY A 333 -9.52 -13.55 30.42
C GLY A 333 -10.59 -12.69 29.73
N ALA A 334 -10.20 -11.58 29.10
CA ALA A 334 -11.11 -10.75 28.32
C ALA A 334 -11.74 -11.54 27.18
N LYS A 335 -13.01 -11.26 26.90
CA LYS A 335 -13.76 -11.88 25.79
C LYS A 335 -14.03 -10.85 24.72
N ASN A 336 -14.01 -11.29 23.48
CA ASN A 336 -14.29 -10.44 22.34
C ASN A 336 -15.21 -11.20 21.36
N PRO A 337 -16.30 -10.56 20.86
CA PRO A 337 -17.30 -11.21 20.01
C PRO A 337 -16.73 -11.73 18.68
N TRP A 338 -15.58 -11.23 18.24
CA TRP A 338 -14.90 -11.65 17.02
C TRP A 338 -14.09 -12.95 17.19
N GLY A 339 -13.96 -13.48 18.41
CA GLY A 339 -13.34 -14.78 18.69
C GLY A 339 -14.08 -15.99 18.11
N LYS A 340 -15.26 -15.78 17.51
CA LYS A 340 -16.08 -16.81 16.85
C LYS A 340 -15.90 -16.89 15.32
N ILE A 341 -15.16 -15.95 14.73
CA ILE A 341 -14.87 -15.94 13.28
C ILE A 341 -14.09 -17.21 12.94
N LYS A 342 -14.53 -17.93 11.91
CA LYS A 342 -14.03 -19.26 11.56
C LYS A 342 -12.93 -19.18 10.50
N PRO A 343 -11.99 -20.15 10.47
CA PRO A 343 -10.98 -20.22 9.39
C PRO A 343 -11.57 -20.28 7.97
N SER A 344 -12.80 -20.75 7.80
CA SER A 344 -13.52 -20.76 6.52
C SER A 344 -13.90 -19.38 5.98
N GLU A 345 -13.70 -18.31 6.76
CA GLU A 345 -13.98 -16.93 6.36
C GLU A 345 -12.76 -16.26 5.66
N VAL A 346 -11.75 -17.04 5.28
CA VAL A 346 -10.61 -16.58 4.47
C VAL A 346 -10.88 -16.79 2.98
N ASN A 347 -10.63 -15.76 2.16
CA ASN A 347 -10.79 -15.79 0.70
C ASN A 347 -12.14 -16.37 0.27
N THR A 348 -13.23 -15.88 0.86
CA THR A 348 -14.57 -16.34 0.50
C THR A 348 -14.95 -15.83 -0.91
N PRO A 349 -15.94 -16.44 -1.59
CA PRO A 349 -16.45 -15.91 -2.86
C PRO A 349 -16.87 -14.43 -2.78
N ALA A 350 -17.42 -13.99 -1.64
CA ALA A 350 -17.80 -12.60 -1.44
C ALA A 350 -16.58 -11.67 -1.33
N HIS A 351 -15.49 -12.13 -0.69
CA HIS A 351 -14.25 -11.36 -0.62
C HIS A 351 -13.61 -11.20 -2.00
N ARG A 352 -13.55 -12.27 -2.80
CA ARG A 352 -13.06 -12.23 -4.19
C ARG A 352 -13.91 -11.32 -5.07
N ALA A 353 -15.24 -11.33 -4.89
CA ALA A 353 -16.14 -10.42 -5.60
C ALA A 353 -15.86 -8.95 -5.24
N LEU A 354 -15.55 -8.65 -3.97
CA LEU A 354 -15.15 -7.32 -3.54
C LEU A 354 -13.79 -6.92 -4.11
N ALA A 355 -12.83 -7.84 -4.21
CA ALA A 355 -11.53 -7.58 -4.84
C ALA A 355 -11.70 -7.20 -6.32
N LEU A 356 -12.60 -7.87 -7.04
CA LEU A 356 -12.95 -7.51 -8.42
C LEU A 356 -13.68 -6.16 -8.50
N GLU A 357 -14.60 -5.86 -7.59
CA GLU A 357 -15.25 -4.53 -7.51
C GLU A 357 -14.19 -3.42 -7.31
N ALA A 358 -13.27 -3.61 -6.37
CA ALA A 358 -12.20 -2.68 -6.09
C ALA A 358 -11.30 -2.49 -7.32
N ALA A 359 -10.88 -3.58 -7.97
CA ALA A 359 -10.04 -3.51 -9.19
C ALA A 359 -10.74 -2.73 -10.32
N ARG A 360 -12.02 -3.01 -10.60
CA ARG A 360 -12.81 -2.26 -11.62
C ARG A 360 -12.89 -0.77 -11.33
N LYS A 361 -13.06 -0.39 -10.06
CA LYS A 361 -13.16 1.01 -9.63
C LYS A 361 -11.80 1.71 -9.58
N SER A 362 -10.69 0.95 -9.54
CA SER A 362 -9.32 1.48 -9.45
C SER A 362 -8.71 1.81 -10.81
N VAL A 363 -9.16 1.13 -11.88
CA VAL A 363 -8.68 1.41 -13.25
C VAL A 363 -9.05 2.83 -13.68
N VAL A 364 -8.05 3.61 -14.05
CA VAL A 364 -8.20 4.99 -14.54
C VAL A 364 -7.93 5.04 -16.03
N LEU A 365 -8.94 5.39 -16.83
CA LEU A 365 -8.76 5.67 -18.25
C LEU A 365 -8.18 7.09 -18.39
N LEU A 366 -6.93 7.20 -18.85
CA LEU A 366 -6.19 8.46 -18.92
C LEU A 366 -6.43 9.17 -20.25
N GLN A 367 -6.46 8.41 -21.34
CA GLN A 367 -6.61 8.89 -22.71
C GLN A 367 -7.40 7.88 -23.52
N ASN A 368 -8.26 8.36 -24.43
CA ASN A 368 -9.03 7.51 -25.32
C ASN A 368 -9.36 8.25 -26.63
N GLU A 369 -8.38 8.32 -27.52
CA GLU A 369 -8.50 9.00 -28.80
C GLU A 369 -9.44 8.23 -29.75
N ASN A 370 -10.23 8.97 -30.53
CA ASN A 370 -11.15 8.43 -31.53
C ASN A 370 -12.12 7.35 -31.00
N ASN A 371 -12.42 7.36 -29.69
CA ASN A 371 -13.19 6.32 -29.01
C ASN A 371 -12.61 4.91 -29.26
N ARG A 372 -11.28 4.79 -29.20
CA ARG A 372 -10.55 3.52 -29.40
C ARG A 372 -11.07 2.41 -28.49
N LEU A 373 -11.30 2.75 -27.24
CA LEU A 373 -11.95 1.90 -26.25
C LEU A 373 -13.42 2.29 -26.08
N PRO A 374 -14.33 1.32 -25.83
CA PRO A 374 -14.05 -0.12 -25.69
C PRO A 374 -13.80 -0.85 -27.02
N LEU A 375 -13.01 -1.92 -26.96
CA LEU A 375 -12.73 -2.82 -28.10
C LEU A 375 -13.95 -3.67 -28.43
N LYS A 376 -14.11 -3.99 -29.71
CA LYS A 376 -15.20 -4.85 -30.19
C LYS A 376 -14.92 -6.32 -29.86
N ALA A 377 -15.99 -7.08 -29.62
CA ALA A 377 -15.90 -8.53 -29.52
C ALA A 377 -15.27 -9.13 -30.80
N GLY A 378 -14.42 -10.15 -30.63
CA GLY A 378 -13.73 -10.83 -31.74
C GLY A 378 -12.52 -10.08 -32.31
N THR A 379 -12.15 -8.92 -31.77
CA THR A 379 -10.89 -8.23 -32.15
C THR A 379 -9.70 -9.14 -31.89
N ARG A 380 -8.79 -9.29 -32.86
CA ARG A 380 -7.53 -10.01 -32.66
C ARG A 380 -6.51 -9.09 -32.01
N LEU A 381 -5.96 -9.51 -30.88
CA LEU A 381 -5.10 -8.71 -30.04
C LEU A 381 -3.68 -9.29 -30.02
N ALA A 382 -2.69 -8.40 -30.08
CA ALA A 382 -1.35 -8.69 -29.60
C ALA A 382 -1.20 -8.07 -28.22
N VAL A 383 -1.14 -8.92 -27.18
CA VAL A 383 -0.79 -8.49 -25.83
C VAL A 383 0.73 -8.49 -25.74
N ILE A 384 1.34 -7.37 -25.39
CA ILE A 384 2.80 -7.20 -25.44
C ILE A 384 3.28 -6.55 -24.15
N GLY A 385 4.38 -7.04 -23.59
CA GLY A 385 5.02 -6.46 -22.40
C GLY A 385 5.11 -7.44 -21.25
N THR A 386 6.22 -7.35 -20.50
CA THR A 386 6.52 -8.29 -19.42
C THR A 386 5.48 -8.28 -18.29
N ASN A 387 4.86 -7.13 -18.03
CA ASN A 387 3.84 -6.99 -16.99
C ASN A 387 2.51 -7.68 -17.32
N ALA A 388 2.33 -8.14 -18.57
CA ALA A 388 1.11 -8.83 -18.98
C ALA A 388 0.93 -10.17 -18.26
N ASP A 389 2.01 -10.81 -17.80
CA ASP A 389 1.95 -12.15 -17.23
C ASP A 389 2.96 -12.36 -16.09
N ASP A 390 2.99 -11.40 -15.15
CA ASP A 390 3.86 -11.39 -13.96
C ASP A 390 2.99 -11.43 -12.69
N LEU A 391 3.24 -12.37 -11.78
CA LEU A 391 2.49 -12.49 -10.53
C LEU A 391 2.74 -11.31 -9.58
N SER A 392 3.99 -10.82 -9.50
CA SER A 392 4.40 -9.77 -8.58
C SER A 392 3.67 -8.44 -8.84
N VAL A 393 3.40 -8.13 -10.12
CA VAL A 393 2.66 -6.94 -10.54
C VAL A 393 1.20 -6.99 -10.08
N ILE A 394 0.64 -8.17 -9.92
CA ILE A 394 -0.75 -8.36 -9.47
C ILE A 394 -0.82 -8.36 -7.95
N GLU A 395 0.17 -8.92 -7.29
CA GLU A 395 0.22 -9.02 -5.83
C GLU A 395 0.80 -7.77 -5.13
N ALA A 396 1.66 -6.97 -5.77
CA ALA A 396 2.37 -5.84 -5.17
C ALA A 396 3.33 -6.23 -4.02
N ASN A 397 3.73 -5.29 -3.15
CA ASN A 397 4.38 -5.59 -1.87
C ASN A 397 3.35 -5.69 -0.73
N TYR A 398 3.73 -6.22 0.44
CA TYR A 398 2.85 -6.32 1.62
C TYR A 398 1.51 -7.05 1.41
N HIS A 399 1.51 -8.08 0.59
CA HIS A 399 0.34 -8.88 0.22
C HIS A 399 0.26 -10.23 0.95
N GLY A 400 -0.94 -10.81 0.97
CA GLY A 400 -1.12 -12.25 1.23
C GLY A 400 -0.90 -13.06 -0.05
N THR A 401 -1.03 -14.39 0.03
CA THR A 401 -0.94 -15.21 -1.20
C THR A 401 -2.29 -15.26 -1.89
N ALA A 402 -2.38 -14.81 -3.14
CA ALA A 402 -3.60 -14.93 -3.92
C ALA A 402 -3.91 -16.40 -4.23
N ALA A 403 -5.16 -16.84 -4.01
CA ALA A 403 -5.53 -18.24 -4.22
C ALA A 403 -5.68 -18.61 -5.70
N ASP A 404 -6.13 -17.66 -6.51
CA ASP A 404 -6.38 -17.81 -7.96
C ASP A 404 -6.18 -16.45 -8.67
N PRO A 405 -4.93 -15.93 -8.69
CA PRO A 405 -4.64 -14.64 -9.29
C PRO A 405 -4.85 -14.67 -10.81
N VAL A 406 -5.42 -13.62 -11.38
CA VAL A 406 -5.64 -13.47 -12.82
C VAL A 406 -4.74 -12.37 -13.38
N THR A 407 -3.76 -12.74 -14.19
CA THR A 407 -2.88 -11.78 -14.89
C THR A 407 -3.60 -11.03 -16.01
N PRO A 408 -3.09 -9.87 -16.48
CA PRO A 408 -3.68 -9.14 -17.60
C PRO A 408 -3.83 -10.02 -18.85
N LEU A 409 -2.81 -10.80 -19.20
CA LEU A 409 -2.85 -11.71 -20.34
C LEU A 409 -3.95 -12.77 -20.17
N GLU A 410 -4.06 -13.37 -18.98
CA GLU A 410 -5.09 -14.36 -18.72
C GLU A 410 -6.50 -13.76 -18.77
N GLY A 411 -6.71 -12.61 -18.15
CA GLY A 411 -7.99 -11.89 -18.21
C GLY A 411 -8.39 -11.55 -19.64
N ILE A 412 -7.46 -11.03 -20.44
CA ILE A 412 -7.71 -10.68 -21.85
C ILE A 412 -8.04 -11.93 -22.67
N ARG A 413 -7.34 -13.06 -22.46
CA ARG A 413 -7.67 -14.34 -23.12
C ARG A 413 -9.05 -14.87 -22.73
N ARG A 414 -9.44 -14.74 -21.46
CA ARG A 414 -10.78 -15.13 -20.98
C ARG A 414 -11.87 -14.27 -21.63
N GLN A 415 -11.62 -12.97 -21.79
CA GLN A 415 -12.58 -12.00 -22.32
C GLN A 415 -12.72 -12.03 -23.86
N PHE A 416 -11.60 -12.09 -24.59
CA PHE A 416 -11.57 -11.99 -26.07
C PHE A 416 -11.42 -13.35 -26.77
N GLY A 417 -11.17 -14.42 -26.00
CA GLY A 417 -10.90 -15.77 -26.49
C GLY A 417 -9.42 -15.99 -26.78
N ALA A 418 -8.84 -17.06 -26.22
CA ALA A 418 -7.40 -17.34 -26.31
C ALA A 418 -6.88 -17.45 -27.76
N ALA A 419 -7.70 -17.92 -28.70
CA ALA A 419 -7.33 -18.01 -30.11
C ALA A 419 -7.18 -16.65 -30.81
N ASN A 420 -7.77 -15.59 -30.25
CA ASN A 420 -7.69 -14.22 -30.79
C ASN A 420 -6.57 -13.41 -30.13
N VAL A 421 -5.83 -13.97 -29.16
CA VAL A 421 -4.87 -13.23 -28.34
C VAL A 421 -3.48 -13.85 -28.47
N ALA A 422 -2.62 -13.19 -29.24
CA ALA A 422 -1.19 -13.46 -29.26
C ALA A 422 -0.49 -12.77 -28.08
N TYR A 423 0.61 -13.34 -27.61
CA TYR A 423 1.45 -12.76 -26.57
C TYR A 423 2.91 -12.69 -27.03
N ALA A 424 3.62 -11.64 -26.62
CA ALA A 424 5.07 -11.54 -26.68
C ALA A 424 5.57 -10.69 -25.51
N GLN A 425 6.72 -11.04 -24.92
CA GLN A 425 7.24 -10.32 -23.76
C GLN A 425 7.77 -8.91 -24.13
N GLY A 426 8.38 -8.77 -25.29
CA GLY A 426 8.75 -7.48 -25.90
C GLY A 426 9.99 -6.78 -25.33
N SER A 427 10.07 -6.61 -24.01
CA SER A 427 11.23 -6.01 -23.34
C SER A 427 11.36 -6.49 -21.89
N VAL A 428 12.53 -6.22 -21.30
CA VAL A 428 12.71 -6.19 -19.83
C VAL A 428 12.07 -4.94 -19.22
N LEU A 429 11.97 -4.90 -17.89
CA LEU A 429 11.42 -3.76 -17.14
C LEU A 429 12.33 -2.52 -17.22
N ALA A 430 13.62 -2.72 -16.95
CA ALA A 430 14.70 -1.73 -17.00
C ALA A 430 15.99 -2.43 -17.44
N GLU A 431 16.98 -1.69 -17.92
CA GLU A 431 18.25 -2.28 -18.32
C GLU A 431 18.89 -3.03 -17.15
N GLY A 432 19.30 -4.28 -17.37
CA GLY A 432 19.88 -5.13 -16.33
C GLY A 432 18.89 -5.71 -15.31
N ALA A 433 17.59 -5.41 -15.41
CA ALA A 433 16.56 -6.01 -14.56
C ALA A 433 15.98 -7.28 -15.22
N PRO A 434 16.31 -8.50 -14.74
CA PRO A 434 15.75 -9.73 -15.30
C PRO A 434 14.24 -9.77 -15.09
N VAL A 435 13.57 -10.50 -15.97
CA VAL A 435 12.11 -10.71 -15.95
C VAL A 435 11.80 -12.21 -15.99
N VAL A 436 10.62 -12.62 -15.55
CA VAL A 436 10.19 -14.03 -15.62
C VAL A 436 10.29 -14.55 -17.05
N VAL A 437 10.80 -15.77 -17.24
CA VAL A 437 10.82 -16.42 -18.57
C VAL A 437 9.37 -16.59 -19.06
N PRO A 438 9.00 -16.03 -20.23
CA PRO A 438 7.62 -16.03 -20.69
C PRO A 438 7.20 -17.40 -21.22
N GLU A 439 5.90 -17.67 -21.23
CA GLU A 439 5.35 -18.91 -21.80
C GLU A 439 5.69 -19.12 -23.28
N THR A 440 5.99 -18.04 -24.01
CA THR A 440 6.38 -18.11 -25.43
C THR A 440 7.78 -18.70 -25.61
N ALA A 441 8.60 -18.66 -24.56
CA ALA A 441 9.92 -19.24 -24.54
C ALA A 441 9.95 -20.66 -23.95
N LEU A 442 8.81 -21.23 -23.56
CA LEU A 442 8.72 -22.54 -22.91
C LEU A 442 7.74 -23.43 -23.68
N VAL A 443 8.13 -24.65 -24.02
CA VAL A 443 7.27 -25.61 -24.71
C VAL A 443 7.40 -27.00 -24.12
N ALA A 444 6.27 -27.66 -23.86
CA ALA A 444 6.22 -29.08 -23.54
C ALA A 444 4.98 -29.71 -24.20
N ASP A 445 5.12 -30.93 -24.70
CA ASP A 445 4.04 -31.68 -25.36
C ASP A 445 3.31 -30.88 -26.47
N GLY A 446 4.05 -30.04 -27.20
CA GLY A 446 3.53 -29.18 -28.28
C GLY A 446 2.67 -28.00 -27.80
N LYS A 447 2.69 -27.66 -26.51
CA LYS A 447 1.92 -26.57 -25.90
C LYS A 447 2.84 -25.59 -25.16
N PRO A 448 2.46 -24.30 -25.03
CA PRO A 448 3.21 -23.32 -24.24
C PRO A 448 3.37 -23.76 -22.76
N GLY A 449 4.51 -23.42 -22.16
CA GLY A 449 4.87 -23.77 -20.77
C GLY A 449 5.72 -25.04 -20.63
N LEU A 450 5.93 -25.47 -19.39
CA LEU A 450 6.63 -26.70 -19.03
C LEU A 450 5.66 -27.73 -18.44
N ARG A 451 5.96 -29.01 -18.68
CA ARG A 451 5.25 -30.10 -18.02
C ARG A 451 5.78 -30.21 -16.59
N ALA A 452 4.90 -30.05 -15.61
CA ALA A 452 5.24 -30.01 -14.19
C ALA A 452 4.64 -31.22 -13.45
N GLU A 453 5.50 -32.07 -12.87
CA GLU A 453 5.09 -33.14 -11.96
C GLU A 453 5.22 -32.69 -10.53
N TYR A 454 4.09 -32.68 -9.80
CA TYR A 454 4.04 -32.33 -8.39
C TYR A 454 4.00 -33.61 -7.57
N LEU A 455 4.95 -33.74 -6.65
CA LEU A 455 5.14 -34.94 -5.84
C LEU A 455 5.13 -34.57 -4.36
N ASP A 456 4.70 -35.51 -3.53
CA ASP A 456 4.94 -35.42 -2.09
C ASP A 456 6.42 -35.71 -1.76
N MET A 457 6.80 -35.52 -0.49
CA MET A 457 8.18 -35.75 -0.05
C MET A 457 8.64 -37.21 -0.17
N SER A 458 7.74 -38.18 -0.33
CA SER A 458 8.10 -39.58 -0.61
C SER A 458 8.46 -39.82 -2.08
N GLY A 459 8.27 -38.81 -2.94
CA GLY A 459 8.42 -38.95 -4.39
C GLY A 459 7.19 -39.53 -5.08
N LYS A 460 6.06 -39.69 -4.37
CA LYS A 460 4.80 -40.10 -4.98
C LYS A 460 4.19 -38.91 -5.70
N ARG A 461 3.89 -39.10 -6.98
CA ARG A 461 3.21 -38.10 -7.80
C ARG A 461 1.79 -37.87 -7.30
N VAL A 462 1.47 -36.60 -7.01
CA VAL A 462 0.13 -36.15 -6.60
C VAL A 462 -0.67 -35.71 -7.82
N PHE A 463 -0.09 -34.87 -8.69
CA PHE A 463 -0.69 -34.47 -9.96
C PHE A 463 0.36 -34.00 -10.98
N VAL A 464 -0.07 -33.84 -12.23
CA VAL A 464 0.73 -33.26 -13.32
C VAL A 464 -0.08 -32.15 -13.96
N ARG A 465 0.55 -31.02 -14.30
CA ARG A 465 -0.07 -29.96 -15.10
C ARG A 465 0.95 -29.29 -16.01
N GLN A 466 0.44 -28.43 -16.88
CA GLN A 466 1.26 -27.53 -17.68
C GLN A 466 1.40 -26.20 -16.94
N ASP A 467 2.62 -25.86 -16.51
CA ASP A 467 2.90 -24.56 -15.91
C ASP A 467 3.38 -23.60 -17.00
N ARG A 468 2.63 -22.50 -17.21
CA ARG A 468 2.94 -21.50 -18.25
C ARG A 468 4.26 -20.77 -17.98
N ARG A 469 4.60 -20.62 -16.70
CA ARG A 469 5.82 -19.99 -16.18
C ARG A 469 6.22 -20.65 -14.86
N VAL A 470 7.47 -20.51 -14.45
CA VAL A 470 7.91 -20.82 -13.09
C VAL A 470 8.04 -19.51 -12.32
N ASP A 471 6.97 -19.16 -11.61
CA ASP A 471 6.78 -17.90 -10.89
C ASP A 471 5.81 -18.15 -9.73
N PHE A 472 6.34 -18.65 -8.62
CA PHE A 472 5.54 -19.17 -7.51
C PHE A 472 5.67 -18.29 -6.27
N ASN A 473 4.52 -17.92 -5.72
CA ASN A 473 4.39 -17.46 -4.34
C ASN A 473 4.02 -18.66 -3.45
N LEU A 474 4.97 -19.07 -2.60
CA LEU A 474 4.83 -20.19 -1.66
C LEU A 474 4.73 -19.73 -0.21
N THR A 475 4.52 -18.42 0.03
CA THR A 475 4.43 -17.83 1.36
C THR A 475 3.41 -18.54 2.24
N ARG A 476 3.86 -19.50 3.06
CA ARG A 476 3.02 -20.35 3.92
C ARG A 476 1.87 -21.02 3.17
N THR A 477 2.07 -21.37 1.92
CA THR A 477 1.08 -22.07 1.08
C THR A 477 1.77 -23.15 0.24
N ALA A 478 0.97 -23.98 -0.41
CA ALA A 478 1.45 -24.94 -1.39
C ALA A 478 0.46 -25.07 -2.55
N PRO A 479 0.92 -25.55 -3.71
CA PRO A 479 0.02 -26.03 -4.75
C PRO A 479 -1.02 -27.00 -4.19
N LYS A 480 -2.26 -26.87 -4.66
CA LYS A 480 -3.42 -27.59 -4.11
C LYS A 480 -3.17 -29.11 -4.02
N GLY A 481 -3.32 -29.66 -2.82
CA GLY A 481 -3.14 -31.10 -2.55
C GLY A 481 -1.76 -31.48 -2.02
N LEU A 482 -0.83 -30.53 -1.92
CA LEU A 482 0.48 -30.69 -1.29
C LEU A 482 0.50 -30.05 0.11
N ASP A 483 1.46 -30.46 0.94
CA ASP A 483 1.71 -29.86 2.25
C ASP A 483 2.70 -28.70 2.10
N ALA A 484 2.34 -27.52 2.63
CA ALA A 484 3.22 -26.34 2.66
C ALA A 484 4.50 -26.54 3.48
N LYS A 485 4.62 -27.63 4.26
CA LYS A 485 5.85 -28.01 4.94
C LYS A 485 6.85 -28.75 4.06
N GLY A 486 6.41 -29.26 2.91
CA GLY A 486 7.32 -29.86 1.95
C GLY A 486 6.67 -30.63 0.83
N PHE A 487 7.21 -30.44 -0.36
CA PHE A 487 6.81 -31.11 -1.60
C PHE A 487 7.95 -31.03 -2.62
N LYS A 488 7.79 -31.74 -3.74
CA LYS A 488 8.75 -31.70 -4.84
C LYS A 488 8.05 -31.32 -6.13
N VAL A 489 8.75 -30.61 -7.01
CA VAL A 489 8.26 -30.30 -8.35
C VAL A 489 9.34 -30.59 -9.37
N ARG A 490 8.97 -31.23 -10.48
CA ARG A 490 9.85 -31.46 -11.62
C ARG A 490 9.22 -30.88 -12.88
N TRP A 491 9.85 -29.85 -13.43
CA TRP A 491 9.51 -29.26 -14.71
C TRP A 491 10.40 -29.82 -15.81
N SER A 492 9.79 -30.18 -16.94
CA SER A 492 10.52 -30.61 -18.14
C SER A 492 9.86 -30.07 -19.41
N GLY A 493 10.69 -29.84 -20.44
CA GLY A 493 10.25 -29.34 -21.73
C GLY A 493 11.42 -28.84 -22.56
N SER A 494 11.17 -27.80 -23.35
CA SER A 494 12.15 -27.08 -24.15
C SER A 494 12.10 -25.58 -23.85
N LEU A 495 13.28 -24.98 -23.70
CA LEU A 495 13.48 -23.55 -23.78
C LEU A 495 13.62 -23.18 -25.26
N VAL A 496 12.81 -22.23 -25.73
CA VAL A 496 12.75 -21.80 -27.13
C VAL A 496 12.96 -20.27 -27.17
N PRO A 497 14.20 -19.79 -27.20
CA PRO A 497 14.46 -18.36 -27.19
C PRO A 497 13.93 -17.69 -28.48
N PRO A 498 13.45 -16.42 -28.42
CA PRO A 498 12.80 -15.74 -29.55
C PRO A 498 13.74 -15.47 -30.73
N GLY A 499 15.06 -15.57 -30.52
CA GLY A 499 16.08 -15.43 -31.55
C GLY A 499 17.47 -15.80 -31.04
N ALA A 500 18.45 -15.70 -31.93
CA ALA A 500 19.84 -15.96 -31.56
C ALA A 500 20.40 -14.89 -30.61
N GLY A 501 21.30 -15.30 -29.72
CA GLY A 501 22.03 -14.39 -28.83
C GLY A 501 22.39 -15.04 -27.49
N THR A 502 22.91 -14.20 -26.59
CA THR A 502 23.25 -14.59 -25.22
C THR A 502 22.12 -14.17 -24.29
N TYR A 503 21.63 -15.14 -23.52
CA TYR A 503 20.57 -14.95 -22.53
C TYR A 503 21.19 -15.23 -21.16
N ARG A 504 20.93 -14.35 -20.19
CA ARG A 504 21.30 -14.65 -18.79
C ARG A 504 20.09 -15.19 -18.07
N LEU A 505 20.07 -16.47 -17.77
CA LEU A 505 19.04 -17.07 -16.91
C LEU A 505 19.32 -16.75 -15.45
N ALA A 506 18.27 -16.67 -14.63
CA ALA A 506 18.40 -16.50 -13.20
C ALA A 506 17.41 -17.39 -12.43
N LEU A 507 17.88 -17.95 -11.32
CA LEU A 507 17.04 -18.55 -10.29
C LEU A 507 16.95 -17.56 -9.13
N ASP A 508 15.72 -17.24 -8.72
CA ASP A 508 15.44 -16.18 -7.76
C ASP A 508 14.45 -16.69 -6.70
N ILE A 509 14.77 -16.42 -5.43
CA ILE A 509 13.88 -16.64 -4.30
C ILE A 509 13.29 -15.28 -3.94
N PRO A 510 12.02 -15.00 -4.29
CA PRO A 510 11.44 -13.67 -4.17
C PRO A 510 11.24 -13.22 -2.71
N ALA A 511 11.15 -14.17 -1.77
CA ALA A 511 10.93 -13.88 -0.36
C ALA A 511 11.52 -14.94 0.57
N CYS A 512 12.20 -14.48 1.62
CA CYS A 512 12.78 -15.30 2.69
C CYS A 512 13.21 -14.40 3.87
N TRP A 513 12.32 -14.24 4.87
CA TRP A 513 12.39 -13.20 5.91
C TRP A 513 13.28 -13.55 7.12
N LYS A 514 13.11 -12.81 8.23
CA LYS A 514 13.94 -12.82 9.46
C LYS A 514 14.24 -14.22 10.02
N ASP A 515 13.30 -15.15 9.92
CA ASP A 515 13.45 -16.51 10.47
C ASP A 515 13.81 -17.58 9.44
N CYS A 516 13.96 -17.21 8.17
CA CYS A 516 14.27 -18.14 7.09
C CYS A 516 15.74 -18.59 7.21
N ARG A 517 15.94 -19.80 7.75
CA ARG A 517 17.26 -20.42 8.04
C ARG A 517 17.52 -21.66 7.19
N ARG A 518 16.47 -22.31 6.69
CA ARG A 518 16.57 -23.47 5.81
C ARG A 518 16.08 -23.08 4.43
N HIS A 519 16.84 -23.50 3.42
CA HIS A 519 16.60 -23.16 2.03
C HIS A 519 16.35 -24.41 1.20
N ASP A 520 15.61 -24.26 0.12
CA ASP A 520 15.21 -25.32 -0.80
C ASP A 520 16.38 -25.75 -1.71
N ASP A 521 16.33 -27.01 -2.14
CA ASP A 521 17.27 -27.52 -3.15
C ASP A 521 16.66 -27.35 -4.55
N VAL A 522 17.46 -26.79 -5.46
CA VAL A 522 17.05 -26.54 -6.84
C VAL A 522 18.08 -27.16 -7.79
N ARG A 523 17.60 -27.78 -8.85
CA ARG A 523 18.45 -28.26 -9.96
C ARG A 523 17.94 -27.74 -11.29
N LEU A 524 18.80 -27.06 -12.04
CA LEU A 524 18.50 -26.52 -13.37
C LEU A 524 19.46 -27.10 -14.39
N SER A 525 18.93 -27.65 -15.49
CA SER A 525 19.72 -28.03 -16.67
C SER A 525 19.11 -27.45 -17.95
N VAL A 526 19.98 -27.03 -18.88
CA VAL A 526 19.60 -26.53 -20.21
C VAL A 526 20.56 -27.14 -21.23
N GLY A 527 20.02 -27.66 -22.34
CA GLY A 527 20.84 -28.27 -23.40
C GLY A 527 21.63 -29.50 -22.94
N GLY A 528 21.18 -30.17 -21.87
CA GLY A 528 21.90 -31.29 -21.24
C GLY A 528 23.07 -30.88 -20.33
N LYS A 529 23.33 -29.58 -20.17
CA LYS A 529 24.31 -29.04 -19.22
C LYS A 529 23.61 -28.68 -17.91
N GLU A 530 24.11 -29.19 -16.80
CA GLU A 530 23.72 -28.74 -15.45
C GLU A 530 24.26 -27.33 -15.21
N LEU A 531 23.36 -26.37 -14.96
CA LEU A 531 23.71 -24.99 -14.65
C LEU A 531 23.78 -24.75 -13.14
N HIS A 532 22.88 -25.41 -12.39
CA HIS A 532 22.82 -25.35 -10.93
C HIS A 532 22.36 -26.69 -10.37
N ALA A 533 22.93 -27.09 -9.24
CA ALA A 533 22.46 -28.19 -8.43
C ALA A 533 22.82 -27.93 -6.96
N GLY A 534 21.82 -27.89 -6.10
CA GLY A 534 22.00 -27.73 -4.67
C GLY A 534 21.08 -26.67 -4.08
N VAL A 535 21.33 -26.38 -2.80
CA VAL A 535 20.60 -25.38 -2.03
C VAL A 535 20.71 -24.00 -2.69
N LEU A 536 19.56 -23.36 -2.91
CA LEU A 536 19.48 -21.99 -3.43
C LEU A 536 19.38 -21.02 -2.25
N GLY A 537 20.38 -20.16 -2.06
CA GLY A 537 20.36 -19.16 -0.99
C GLY A 537 19.48 -17.95 -1.33
N LYS A 538 19.45 -16.95 -0.43
CA LYS A 538 18.71 -15.68 -0.63
C LYS A 538 19.18 -14.86 -1.85
N GLN A 539 20.38 -15.12 -2.35
CA GLN A 539 20.93 -14.40 -3.50
C GLN A 539 20.49 -15.06 -4.79
N ARG A 540 20.07 -14.22 -5.74
CA ARG A 540 19.84 -14.63 -7.12
C ARG A 540 21.10 -15.27 -7.69
N VAL A 541 20.94 -16.40 -8.37
CA VAL A 541 22.04 -17.08 -9.07
C VAL A 541 21.80 -16.96 -10.57
N GLU A 542 22.81 -16.49 -11.29
CA GLU A 542 22.72 -16.15 -12.71
C GLU A 542 23.66 -17.01 -13.57
N PHE A 543 23.22 -17.33 -14.78
CA PHE A 543 23.94 -18.19 -15.73
C PHE A 543 23.77 -17.67 -17.16
N ASP A 544 24.88 -17.46 -17.87
CA ASP A 544 24.80 -17.13 -19.30
C ASP A 544 24.65 -18.41 -20.14
N ILE A 545 23.68 -18.38 -21.07
CA ILE A 545 23.50 -19.38 -22.11
C ILE A 545 23.55 -18.70 -23.48
N THR A 546 24.11 -19.40 -24.47
CA THR A 546 24.06 -18.94 -25.87
C THR A 546 23.09 -19.84 -26.63
N SER A 547 22.20 -19.22 -27.39
CA SER A 547 21.25 -19.92 -28.24
C SER A 547 21.28 -19.33 -29.66
N ASP A 548 21.06 -20.17 -30.65
CA ASP A 548 20.81 -19.80 -32.04
C ASP A 548 19.30 -19.65 -32.34
N GLY A 549 18.45 -19.70 -31.31
CA GLY A 549 16.98 -19.69 -31.41
C GLY A 549 16.37 -21.08 -31.57
N THR A 550 17.17 -22.15 -31.62
CA THR A 550 16.64 -23.52 -31.68
C THR A 550 16.17 -23.99 -30.29
N PRO A 551 15.11 -24.83 -30.23
CA PRO A 551 14.66 -25.44 -28.98
C PRO A 551 15.77 -26.23 -28.28
N GLN A 552 16.01 -25.94 -27.00
CA GLN A 552 16.94 -26.69 -26.16
C GLN A 552 16.18 -27.38 -25.02
N PRO A 553 16.50 -28.64 -24.68
CA PRO A 553 15.86 -29.30 -23.56
C PRO A 553 16.14 -28.53 -22.26
N ILE A 554 15.12 -28.34 -21.44
CA ILE A 554 15.22 -27.72 -20.11
C ILE A 554 14.60 -28.65 -19.06
N SER A 555 15.28 -28.78 -17.93
CA SER A 555 14.72 -29.41 -16.73
C SER A 555 14.97 -28.53 -15.50
N LEU A 556 13.96 -28.36 -14.67
CA LEU A 556 14.06 -27.69 -13.38
C LEU A 556 13.45 -28.59 -12.32
N GLU A 557 14.14 -28.80 -11.22
CA GLU A 557 13.62 -29.53 -10.05
C GLU A 557 13.67 -28.62 -8.83
N LEU A 558 12.61 -28.66 -8.01
CA LEU A 558 12.51 -28.02 -6.70
C LEU A 558 12.21 -29.11 -5.67
N ASP A 559 13.06 -29.25 -4.67
CA ASP A 559 12.77 -29.93 -3.43
C ASP A 559 12.45 -28.87 -2.37
N HIS A 560 11.16 -28.60 -2.17
CA HIS A 560 10.69 -27.65 -1.18
C HIS A 560 10.60 -28.32 0.20
N TYR A 561 11.38 -27.82 1.15
CA TYR A 561 11.41 -28.26 2.55
C TYR A 561 11.91 -27.17 3.51
N GLY A 562 12.46 -26.10 2.95
CA GLY A 562 12.94 -24.93 3.63
C GLY A 562 11.81 -23.97 4.00
N GLU A 563 12.19 -22.73 4.22
CA GLU A 563 11.32 -21.62 4.59
C GLU A 563 11.25 -20.57 3.48
N ASP A 564 11.75 -20.92 2.29
CA ASP A 564 11.68 -20.08 1.11
C ASP A 564 10.22 -19.91 0.68
N GLU A 565 9.84 -18.67 0.42
CA GLU A 565 8.46 -18.30 0.17
C GLU A 565 8.15 -18.14 -1.33
N GLY A 566 9.00 -18.69 -2.20
CA GLY A 566 8.77 -18.74 -3.63
C GLY A 566 9.96 -19.23 -4.46
N LEU A 567 9.73 -19.38 -5.77
CA LEU A 567 10.77 -19.66 -6.78
C LEU A 567 10.38 -19.00 -8.11
N ARG A 568 11.31 -18.25 -8.71
CA ARG A 568 11.17 -17.70 -10.06
C ARG A 568 12.29 -18.18 -10.98
N LEU A 569 11.93 -18.56 -12.20
CA LEU A 569 12.86 -18.71 -13.32
C LEU A 569 12.79 -17.43 -14.17
N MET A 570 13.88 -16.68 -14.18
CA MET A 570 13.96 -15.37 -14.83
C MET A 570 15.04 -15.36 -15.92
N TRP A 571 15.05 -14.31 -16.74
CA TRP A 571 16.10 -14.07 -17.71
C TRP A 571 16.36 -12.58 -18.04
N LEU A 572 17.55 -12.30 -18.55
CA LEU A 572 17.88 -11.12 -19.36
C LEU A 572 18.12 -11.58 -20.80
N PRO A 573 17.13 -11.43 -21.70
CA PRO A 573 17.27 -11.78 -23.11
C PRO A 573 17.86 -10.62 -23.94
N PRO A 574 18.39 -10.89 -25.15
CA PRO A 574 18.78 -9.85 -26.09
C PRO A 574 17.57 -8.97 -26.50
N ALA A 575 17.72 -7.65 -26.38
CA ALA A 575 16.64 -6.69 -26.64
C ALA A 575 16.09 -6.79 -28.07
N ASP A 576 16.97 -6.97 -29.07
CA ASP A 576 16.56 -7.09 -30.48
C ASP A 576 15.69 -8.32 -30.74
N ALA A 577 16.01 -9.45 -30.10
CA ALA A 577 15.24 -10.68 -30.26
C ALA A 577 13.83 -10.54 -29.66
N GLN A 578 13.70 -9.96 -28.46
CA GLN A 578 12.39 -9.71 -27.85
C GLN A 578 11.56 -8.70 -28.65
N ARG A 579 12.16 -7.59 -29.09
CA ARG A 579 11.45 -6.57 -29.89
C ARG A 579 10.98 -7.13 -31.22
N ALA A 580 11.80 -7.94 -31.90
CA ALA A 580 11.41 -8.56 -33.17
C ALA A 580 10.21 -9.51 -33.01
N GLU A 581 10.17 -10.31 -31.94
CA GLU A 581 9.02 -11.16 -31.60
C GLU A 581 7.75 -10.33 -31.37
N ALA A 582 7.86 -9.24 -30.59
CA ALA A 582 6.75 -8.33 -30.30
C ALA A 582 6.21 -7.64 -31.56
N VAL A 583 7.08 -7.07 -32.40
CA VAL A 583 6.67 -6.42 -33.66
C VAL A 583 6.01 -7.41 -34.61
N LYS A 584 6.48 -8.67 -34.65
CA LYS A 584 5.85 -9.73 -35.43
C LYS A 584 4.43 -10.03 -34.94
N ALA A 585 4.23 -10.19 -33.63
CA ALA A 585 2.90 -10.41 -33.04
C ALA A 585 1.97 -9.22 -33.31
N ALA A 586 2.46 -8.00 -33.08
CA ALA A 586 1.73 -6.75 -33.34
C ALA A 586 1.24 -6.63 -34.78
N SER A 587 2.11 -6.90 -35.76
CA SER A 587 1.80 -6.74 -37.18
C SER A 587 0.64 -7.63 -37.65
N GLN A 588 0.41 -8.76 -36.97
CA GLN A 588 -0.64 -9.73 -37.29
C GLN A 588 -1.98 -9.46 -36.57
N ALA A 589 -1.99 -8.55 -35.60
CA ALA A 589 -3.18 -8.20 -34.82
C ALA A 589 -3.99 -7.06 -35.45
N ASP A 590 -5.22 -6.90 -34.95
CA ASP A 590 -6.09 -5.77 -35.28
C ASP A 590 -5.82 -4.58 -34.34
N ALA A 591 -5.39 -4.86 -33.10
CA ALA A 591 -4.94 -3.87 -32.11
C ALA A 591 -3.86 -4.47 -31.18
N ILE A 592 -3.05 -3.58 -30.61
CA ILE A 592 -2.00 -3.91 -29.64
C ILE A 592 -2.48 -3.49 -28.25
N VAL A 593 -2.32 -4.37 -27.27
CA VAL A 593 -2.44 -4.05 -25.84
C VAL A 593 -1.05 -4.15 -25.23
N ALA A 594 -0.38 -3.02 -25.07
CA ALA A 594 0.94 -2.93 -24.48
C ALA A 594 0.82 -2.78 -22.95
N VAL A 595 1.16 -3.83 -22.20
CA VAL A 595 1.15 -3.83 -20.74
C VAL A 595 2.54 -3.46 -20.23
N LEU A 596 2.70 -2.19 -19.87
CA LEU A 596 3.98 -1.53 -19.55
C LEU A 596 3.94 -0.95 -18.13
N GLY A 597 5.04 -0.39 -17.66
CA GLY A 597 5.10 0.36 -16.40
C GLY A 597 6.25 -0.08 -15.50
N LEU A 598 5.93 -0.34 -14.24
CA LEU A 598 6.88 -0.69 -13.18
C LEU A 598 6.57 -2.09 -12.61
N SER A 599 7.33 -2.49 -11.61
CA SER A 599 7.10 -3.70 -10.80
C SER A 599 7.54 -3.43 -9.36
N PRO A 600 6.96 -4.13 -8.35
CA PRO A 600 7.48 -4.13 -6.98
C PRO A 600 8.93 -4.60 -6.86
N ASP A 601 9.48 -5.24 -7.90
CA ASP A 601 10.91 -5.57 -8.00
C ASP A 601 11.80 -4.35 -8.27
N LEU A 602 11.24 -3.20 -8.71
CA LEU A 602 11.97 -1.97 -9.03
C LEU A 602 11.63 -0.81 -8.09
N GLU A 603 10.39 -0.71 -7.65
CA GLU A 603 9.94 0.32 -6.70
C GLU A 603 9.41 -0.30 -5.41
N GLY A 604 9.83 0.24 -4.27
CA GLY A 604 9.39 -0.28 -2.98
C GLY A 604 10.28 0.13 -1.83
N GLU A 605 9.93 -0.37 -0.65
CA GLU A 605 10.64 -0.11 0.60
C GLU A 605 12.03 -0.77 0.64
N ALA A 606 13.06 0.02 0.90
CA ALA A 606 14.42 -0.43 1.23
C ALA A 606 15.00 -1.50 0.28
N LEU A 607 14.66 -1.43 -1.00
CA LEU A 607 15.13 -2.40 -2.00
C LEU A 607 16.64 -2.25 -2.22
N GLN A 608 17.30 -3.33 -2.66
CA GLN A 608 18.73 -3.30 -3.02
C GLN A 608 18.93 -3.10 -4.53
N VAL A 609 17.98 -2.44 -5.19
CA VAL A 609 17.95 -2.24 -6.64
C VAL A 609 18.87 -1.08 -7.03
N GLN A 610 19.76 -1.33 -7.98
CA GLN A 610 20.62 -0.33 -8.62
C GLN A 610 20.67 -0.58 -10.13
N VAL A 611 19.67 -0.07 -10.84
CA VAL A 611 19.57 -0.12 -12.31
C VAL A 611 19.24 1.28 -12.82
N PRO A 612 19.51 1.62 -14.10
CA PRO A 612 19.18 2.93 -14.63
C PRO A 612 17.73 3.35 -14.33
N GLY A 613 17.58 4.55 -13.76
CA GLY A 613 16.28 5.09 -13.33
C GLY A 613 15.89 4.79 -11.88
N PHE A 614 16.63 3.97 -11.13
CA PHE A 614 16.26 3.53 -9.77
C PHE A 614 17.44 3.51 -8.79
N VAL A 615 17.18 3.89 -7.54
CA VAL A 615 18.14 3.85 -6.42
C VAL A 615 17.43 3.42 -5.15
N GLY A 616 17.71 2.20 -4.67
CA GLY A 616 17.21 1.75 -3.36
C GLY A 616 15.69 1.56 -3.28
N GLY A 617 15.02 1.39 -4.42
CA GLY A 617 13.56 1.36 -4.55
C GLY A 617 12.93 2.71 -4.86
N ASP A 618 13.64 3.83 -4.68
CA ASP A 618 13.25 5.12 -5.24
C ASP A 618 13.61 5.20 -6.73
N ARG A 619 13.02 6.18 -7.42
CA ARG A 619 13.27 6.49 -8.83
C ARG A 619 14.14 7.73 -8.97
N SER A 620 15.10 7.71 -9.89
CA SER A 620 15.82 8.90 -10.31
C SER A 620 15.17 9.59 -11.50
N ASP A 621 14.35 8.87 -12.27
CA ASP A 621 13.57 9.39 -13.39
C ASP A 621 12.12 8.87 -13.37
N ILE A 622 11.16 9.76 -13.62
CA ILE A 622 9.73 9.46 -13.64
C ILE A 622 9.24 8.91 -15.00
N ALA A 623 10.07 8.97 -16.04
CA ALA A 623 9.75 8.40 -17.34
C ALA A 623 9.55 6.88 -17.28
N LEU A 624 8.83 6.36 -18.26
CA LEU A 624 8.81 4.93 -18.56
C LEU A 624 10.26 4.47 -18.83
N PRO A 625 10.73 3.37 -18.20
CA PRO A 625 12.09 2.91 -18.38
C PRO A 625 12.44 2.68 -19.87
N GLU A 626 13.67 2.99 -20.23
CA GLU A 626 14.13 3.06 -21.63
C GLU A 626 13.83 1.81 -22.47
N PRO A 627 14.07 0.56 -22.01
CA PRO A 627 13.73 -0.63 -22.81
C PRO A 627 12.26 -0.71 -23.20
N GLN A 628 11.36 -0.24 -22.33
CA GLN A 628 9.92 -0.21 -22.58
C GLN A 628 9.52 0.98 -23.48
N ALA A 629 10.22 2.11 -23.37
CA ALA A 629 10.02 3.26 -24.26
C ALA A 629 10.42 2.92 -25.71
N GLU A 630 11.55 2.23 -25.90
CA GLU A 630 11.97 1.72 -27.21
C GLU A 630 10.98 0.71 -27.78
N LEU A 631 10.47 -0.20 -26.94
CA LEU A 631 9.41 -1.13 -27.32
C LEU A 631 8.17 -0.37 -27.77
N LEU A 632 7.67 0.60 -26.99
CA LEU A 632 6.49 1.38 -27.33
C LEU A 632 6.65 2.11 -28.67
N ALA A 633 7.81 2.71 -28.93
CA ALA A 633 8.11 3.34 -30.21
C ALA A 633 8.08 2.33 -31.37
N ALA A 634 8.64 1.13 -31.19
CA ALA A 634 8.60 0.07 -32.20
C ALA A 634 7.18 -0.44 -32.46
N LEU A 635 6.34 -0.54 -31.43
CA LEU A 635 4.93 -0.92 -31.56
C LEU A 635 4.13 0.15 -32.30
N HIS A 636 4.33 1.42 -31.94
CA HIS A 636 3.70 2.56 -32.63
C HIS A 636 4.07 2.60 -34.12
N ALA A 637 5.33 2.32 -34.46
CA ALA A 637 5.82 2.30 -35.84
C ALA A 637 5.14 1.22 -36.73
N THR A 638 4.45 0.24 -36.15
CA THR A 638 3.66 -0.75 -36.92
C THR A 638 2.42 -0.15 -37.58
N GLY A 639 2.00 1.05 -37.16
CA GLY A 639 0.76 1.70 -37.61
C GLY A 639 -0.52 1.02 -37.11
N LYS A 640 -0.40 0.02 -36.24
CA LYS A 640 -1.54 -0.61 -35.59
C LYS A 640 -2.03 0.24 -34.42
N PRO A 641 -3.32 0.17 -34.08
CA PRO A 641 -3.85 0.76 -32.86
C PRO A 641 -3.06 0.32 -31.62
N VAL A 642 -2.58 1.26 -30.81
CA VAL A 642 -1.84 0.97 -29.57
C VAL A 642 -2.66 1.39 -28.36
N ILE A 643 -3.00 0.42 -27.51
CA ILE A 643 -3.60 0.65 -26.20
C ILE A 643 -2.53 0.34 -25.15
N VAL A 644 -2.16 1.33 -24.35
CA VAL A 644 -1.21 1.17 -23.24
C VAL A 644 -1.97 0.91 -21.94
N VAL A 645 -1.61 -0.17 -21.27
CA VAL A 645 -2.03 -0.52 -19.90
C VAL A 645 -0.83 -0.36 -18.99
N LEU A 646 -0.82 0.70 -18.17
CA LEU A 646 0.24 0.92 -17.19
C LEU A 646 -0.07 0.15 -15.90
N THR A 647 0.86 -0.69 -15.47
CA THR A 647 0.84 -1.31 -14.13
C THR A 647 2.01 -0.78 -13.31
N ASN A 648 1.73 -0.03 -12.25
CA ASN A 648 2.69 0.81 -11.57
C ASN A 648 2.18 1.26 -10.19
N GLY A 649 3.07 1.46 -9.24
CA GLY A 649 2.82 2.03 -7.93
C GLY A 649 3.03 3.55 -7.85
N SER A 650 3.77 4.11 -8.81
CA SER A 650 4.09 5.54 -8.91
C SER A 650 3.59 6.17 -10.20
N ALA A 651 3.54 7.50 -10.31
CA ALA A 651 3.20 8.17 -11.57
C ALA A 651 4.31 7.97 -12.62
N VAL A 652 3.99 7.34 -13.75
CA VAL A 652 4.93 7.07 -14.85
C VAL A 652 4.60 8.00 -16.02
N SER A 653 5.56 8.82 -16.45
CA SER A 653 5.38 9.66 -17.63
C SER A 653 5.66 8.88 -18.92
N ILE A 654 4.83 9.09 -19.93
CA ILE A 654 4.97 8.56 -21.28
C ILE A 654 4.71 9.67 -22.29
N ASP A 655 5.15 9.49 -23.54
CA ASP A 655 4.66 10.33 -24.64
C ASP A 655 3.23 9.90 -25.02
N PRO A 656 2.20 10.73 -24.77
CA PRO A 656 0.82 10.38 -25.09
C PRO A 656 0.56 10.20 -26.59
N ALA A 657 1.42 10.74 -27.46
CA ALA A 657 1.28 10.59 -28.91
C ALA A 657 1.58 9.16 -29.40
N MET A 658 2.24 8.35 -28.58
CA MET A 658 2.59 6.97 -28.93
C MET A 658 1.44 5.97 -28.76
N ALA A 659 0.31 6.40 -28.18
CA ALA A 659 -0.83 5.53 -27.86
C ALA A 659 -2.16 6.14 -28.31
N ASP A 660 -3.07 5.30 -28.80
CA ASP A 660 -4.47 5.69 -29.06
C ASP A 660 -5.30 5.75 -27.77
N ALA A 661 -4.99 4.87 -26.81
CA ALA A 661 -5.62 4.86 -25.51
C ALA A 661 -4.61 4.50 -24.42
N VAL A 662 -4.78 5.09 -23.24
CA VAL A 662 -3.92 4.84 -22.09
C VAL A 662 -4.82 4.63 -20.88
N LEU A 663 -4.59 3.55 -20.15
CA LEU A 663 -5.17 3.35 -18.82
C LEU A 663 -4.08 2.97 -17.83
N THR A 664 -4.20 3.41 -16.58
CA THR A 664 -3.40 2.90 -15.48
C THR A 664 -4.26 1.97 -14.62
N ALA A 665 -3.74 0.77 -14.39
CA ALA A 665 -4.35 -0.27 -13.56
C ALA A 665 -3.65 -0.39 -12.20
N TRP A 666 -2.62 0.40 -11.95
CA TRP A 666 -1.78 0.33 -10.75
C TRP A 666 -1.19 -1.07 -10.54
N TYR A 667 -1.06 -1.53 -9.31
CA TYR A 667 -0.97 -2.96 -9.00
C TYR A 667 -2.37 -3.46 -8.60
N PRO A 668 -3.06 -4.23 -9.47
CA PRO A 668 -4.52 -4.30 -9.44
C PRO A 668 -5.12 -5.41 -8.55
N GLY A 669 -4.31 -6.16 -7.79
CA GLY A 669 -4.79 -7.23 -6.90
C GLY A 669 -5.25 -8.49 -7.65
N GLU A 670 -5.68 -9.53 -6.93
CA GLU A 670 -5.88 -10.90 -7.45
C GLU A 670 -6.84 -10.98 -8.66
N ALA A 671 -7.80 -10.06 -8.76
CA ALA A 671 -8.80 -10.00 -9.82
C ALA A 671 -8.46 -8.98 -10.92
N GLY A 672 -7.28 -8.37 -10.86
CA GLY A 672 -6.87 -7.24 -11.69
C GLY A 672 -6.88 -7.49 -13.19
N GLY A 673 -6.39 -8.66 -13.63
CA GLY A 673 -6.45 -9.02 -15.04
C GLY A 673 -7.86 -9.11 -15.60
N THR A 674 -8.82 -9.54 -14.77
CA THR A 674 -10.25 -9.56 -15.14
C THR A 674 -10.78 -8.13 -15.30
N ALA A 675 -10.48 -7.24 -14.34
CA ALA A 675 -10.93 -5.84 -14.39
C ALA A 675 -10.35 -5.07 -15.60
N ILE A 676 -9.07 -5.30 -15.93
CA ILE A 676 -8.41 -4.74 -17.12
C ILE A 676 -9.15 -5.21 -18.38
N ALA A 677 -9.36 -6.52 -18.51
CA ALA A 677 -9.99 -7.10 -19.69
C ALA A 677 -11.44 -6.63 -19.89
N GLU A 678 -12.21 -6.57 -18.80
CA GLU A 678 -13.58 -6.04 -18.82
C GLU A 678 -13.61 -4.57 -19.21
N THR A 679 -12.63 -3.78 -18.76
CA THR A 679 -12.53 -2.36 -19.11
C THR A 679 -12.22 -2.22 -20.59
N LEU A 680 -11.24 -2.98 -21.11
CA LEU A 680 -10.91 -3.00 -22.53
C LEU A 680 -12.11 -3.40 -23.40
N ALA A 681 -12.95 -4.32 -22.94
CA ALA A 681 -14.14 -4.79 -23.67
C ALA A 681 -15.39 -3.92 -23.48
N GLY A 682 -15.38 -2.96 -22.55
CA GLY A 682 -16.57 -2.18 -22.20
C GLY A 682 -17.61 -2.96 -21.41
N THR A 683 -17.24 -4.11 -20.84
CA THR A 683 -18.09 -4.88 -19.91
C THR A 683 -18.36 -4.06 -18.64
N ASN A 684 -17.38 -3.28 -18.18
CA ASN A 684 -17.56 -2.20 -17.22
C ASN A 684 -17.18 -0.85 -17.84
N ASN A 685 -17.70 0.21 -17.24
CA ASN A 685 -17.34 1.59 -17.56
C ASN A 685 -16.27 2.07 -16.57
N PRO A 686 -15.07 2.50 -17.01
CA PRO A 686 -14.03 2.99 -16.11
C PRO A 686 -14.51 4.21 -15.33
N SER A 687 -14.16 4.25 -14.05
CA SER A 687 -14.59 5.28 -13.11
C SER A 687 -13.52 5.67 -12.08
N GLY A 688 -12.31 5.13 -12.22
CA GLY A 688 -11.19 5.53 -11.38
C GLY A 688 -10.77 6.98 -11.65
N ARG A 689 -10.19 7.62 -10.64
CA ARG A 689 -9.68 9.00 -10.67
C ARG A 689 -8.25 9.02 -10.17
N LEU A 690 -7.36 9.81 -10.75
CA LEU A 690 -5.97 9.85 -10.31
C LEU A 690 -5.84 10.40 -8.88
N PRO A 691 -5.24 9.65 -7.93
CA PRO A 691 -4.94 10.16 -6.59
C PRO A 691 -3.60 10.93 -6.53
N VAL A 692 -2.91 11.05 -7.68
CA VAL A 692 -1.61 11.72 -7.84
C VAL A 692 -1.54 12.47 -9.16
N THR A 693 -0.73 13.51 -9.24
CA THR A 693 -0.45 14.24 -10.47
C THR A 693 0.60 13.51 -11.30
N PHE A 694 0.32 13.30 -12.59
CA PHE A 694 1.30 12.79 -13.56
C PHE A 694 1.99 13.99 -14.21
N TYR A 695 3.27 14.18 -13.89
CA TYR A 695 4.12 15.22 -14.48
C TYR A 695 4.62 14.79 -15.85
N LYS A 696 5.07 15.74 -16.67
CA LYS A 696 5.60 15.42 -18.00
C LYS A 696 7.05 14.96 -17.93
N SER A 697 7.84 15.61 -17.08
CA SER A 697 9.26 15.33 -16.93
C SER A 697 9.71 15.41 -15.48
N THR A 698 10.76 14.66 -15.13
CA THR A 698 11.47 14.80 -13.85
C THR A 698 11.97 16.24 -13.65
N SER A 699 12.27 16.97 -14.73
CA SER A 699 12.68 18.38 -14.66
C SER A 699 11.58 19.35 -14.22
N ASP A 700 10.31 18.92 -14.23
CA ASP A 700 9.19 19.69 -13.66
C ASP A 700 9.21 19.69 -12.13
N LEU A 701 9.99 18.80 -11.51
CA LEU A 701 10.01 18.58 -10.07
C LEU A 701 11.23 19.25 -9.41
N PRO A 702 11.07 19.82 -8.20
CA PRO A 702 12.19 20.23 -7.37
C PRO A 702 13.14 19.06 -7.02
N ALA A 703 14.26 19.33 -6.36
CA ALA A 703 15.15 18.29 -5.84
C ALA A 703 14.37 17.29 -4.96
N PHE A 704 14.64 15.99 -5.07
CA PHE A 704 13.84 14.98 -4.36
C PHE A 704 13.87 15.17 -2.84
N VAL A 705 15.01 15.56 -2.28
CA VAL A 705 15.18 15.83 -0.84
C VAL A 705 14.59 17.16 -0.36
N ASP A 706 14.10 18.02 -1.26
CA ASP A 706 13.43 19.28 -0.89
C ASP A 706 11.98 18.99 -0.46
N TYR A 707 11.69 19.24 0.83
CA TYR A 707 10.39 19.04 1.45
C TYR A 707 9.46 20.25 1.38
N SER A 708 9.88 21.35 0.75
CA SER A 708 8.96 22.42 0.35
C SER A 708 7.91 21.86 -0.61
N MET A 709 6.66 22.32 -0.45
CA MET A 709 5.57 21.97 -1.35
C MET A 709 5.52 22.82 -2.62
N LYS A 710 6.42 23.80 -2.80
CA LYS A 710 6.48 24.61 -4.01
C LYS A 710 6.72 23.73 -5.25
N GLU A 711 5.94 23.96 -6.31
CA GLU A 711 5.94 23.14 -7.53
C GLU A 711 5.68 21.64 -7.30
N ARG A 712 5.00 21.28 -6.20
CA ARG A 712 4.59 19.90 -5.92
C ARG A 712 3.08 19.77 -5.87
N THR A 713 2.61 18.63 -6.33
CA THR A 713 1.20 18.19 -6.33
C THR A 713 0.29 19.16 -7.10
N TYR A 714 -0.95 18.78 -7.32
CA TYR A 714 -1.95 19.67 -7.93
C TYR A 714 -2.21 20.96 -7.14
N ARG A 715 -1.86 20.97 -5.83
CA ARG A 715 -2.08 22.11 -4.93
C ARG A 715 -1.13 23.27 -5.21
N TYR A 716 0.09 23.01 -5.68
CA TYR A 716 1.13 24.03 -5.79
C TYR A 716 1.89 24.01 -7.12
N PHE A 717 1.74 22.97 -7.95
CA PHE A 717 2.33 22.93 -9.27
C PHE A 717 1.70 23.98 -10.19
N THR A 718 2.54 24.81 -10.80
CA THR A 718 2.11 25.90 -11.69
C THR A 718 2.21 25.53 -13.17
N GLY A 719 2.90 24.44 -13.49
CA GLY A 719 3.00 23.90 -14.84
C GLY A 719 1.73 23.16 -15.31
N LYS A 720 1.77 22.68 -16.56
CA LYS A 720 0.71 21.84 -17.13
C LYS A 720 1.07 20.36 -16.92
N PRO A 721 0.32 19.59 -16.11
CA PRO A 721 0.59 18.17 -15.93
C PRO A 721 0.34 17.39 -17.23
N LEU A 722 0.87 16.16 -17.31
CA LEU A 722 0.48 15.21 -18.33
C LEU A 722 -0.97 14.77 -18.11
N TRP A 723 -1.30 14.39 -16.88
CA TRP A 723 -2.67 14.22 -16.37
C TRP A 723 -2.73 14.70 -14.92
N GLY A 724 -3.71 15.52 -14.57
CA GLY A 724 -3.81 16.11 -13.24
C GLY A 724 -4.48 15.20 -12.21
N PHE A 725 -4.30 15.54 -10.92
CA PHE A 725 -5.05 14.92 -9.83
C PHE A 725 -6.57 14.97 -10.08
N GLY A 726 -7.26 13.88 -9.76
CA GLY A 726 -8.70 13.73 -9.98
C GLY A 726 -9.11 13.45 -11.43
N HIS A 727 -8.16 13.37 -12.38
CA HIS A 727 -8.41 13.03 -13.78
C HIS A 727 -8.84 11.57 -13.95
N GLY A 728 -9.70 11.32 -14.95
CA GLY A 728 -10.17 9.99 -15.32
C GLY A 728 -11.29 10.07 -16.35
N LEU A 729 -11.18 9.34 -17.44
CA LEU A 729 -12.21 9.30 -18.48
C LEU A 729 -13.22 8.19 -18.18
N SER A 730 -14.37 8.31 -18.83
CA SER A 730 -15.45 7.32 -18.79
C SER A 730 -15.92 7.04 -20.22
N TYR A 731 -16.53 5.88 -20.45
CA TYR A 731 -17.23 5.58 -21.71
C TYR A 731 -18.57 6.31 -21.84
N THR A 732 -18.97 7.07 -20.81
CA THR A 732 -20.07 8.04 -20.88
C THR A 732 -19.57 9.43 -20.52
N THR A 733 -20.40 10.44 -20.74
CA THR A 733 -20.10 11.84 -20.40
C THR A 733 -21.07 12.35 -19.35
N TYR A 734 -20.60 13.26 -18.50
CA TYR A 734 -21.40 13.84 -17.44
C TYR A 734 -21.48 15.37 -17.58
N GLY A 735 -22.67 15.91 -17.29
CA GLY A 735 -22.94 17.33 -17.21
C GLY A 735 -23.24 17.77 -15.78
N TYR A 736 -22.86 19.01 -15.46
CA TYR A 736 -23.11 19.64 -14.17
C TYR A 736 -23.92 20.92 -14.39
N GLU A 737 -25.14 20.95 -13.86
CA GLU A 737 -26.08 22.05 -14.06
C GLU A 737 -26.48 22.69 -12.74
N GLY A 738 -26.79 23.99 -12.77
CA GLY A 738 -27.39 24.69 -11.63
C GLY A 738 -26.54 24.70 -10.36
N ALA A 739 -25.21 24.75 -10.49
CA ALA A 739 -24.30 24.77 -9.34
C ALA A 739 -24.58 25.97 -8.42
N LYS A 740 -24.76 25.71 -7.13
CA LYS A 740 -25.07 26.71 -6.10
C LYS A 740 -24.27 26.46 -4.84
N VAL A 741 -24.07 27.52 -4.06
CA VAL A 741 -23.43 27.46 -2.75
C VAL A 741 -24.34 28.09 -1.70
N SER A 742 -24.46 27.42 -0.56
CA SER A 742 -25.06 27.96 0.66
C SER A 742 -23.95 28.12 1.69
N ALA A 743 -23.60 29.36 2.00
CA ALA A 743 -22.53 29.72 2.93
C ALA A 743 -23.14 30.58 4.05
N PRO A 744 -23.38 30.01 5.25
CA PRO A 744 -24.11 30.73 6.29
C PRO A 744 -23.24 31.79 6.97
N ALA A 745 -22.12 31.39 7.59
CA ALA A 745 -21.22 32.26 8.34
C ALA A 745 -19.81 31.65 8.44
N LEU A 746 -18.82 32.47 8.81
CA LEU A 746 -17.46 32.01 9.08
C LEU A 746 -17.46 30.97 10.21
N GLY A 747 -16.72 29.87 10.02
CA GLY A 747 -16.65 28.77 10.99
C GLY A 747 -17.78 27.74 10.90
N GLN A 748 -18.75 27.92 10.00
CA GLN A 748 -19.81 26.94 9.74
C GLN A 748 -19.55 26.18 8.44
N PRO A 749 -20.04 24.93 8.31
CA PRO A 749 -19.93 24.18 7.06
C PRO A 749 -20.59 24.92 5.89
N VAL A 750 -19.98 24.82 4.71
CA VAL A 750 -20.51 25.35 3.45
C VAL A 750 -21.08 24.20 2.63
N THR A 751 -22.26 24.38 2.05
CA THR A 751 -22.89 23.37 1.19
C THR A 751 -22.82 23.79 -0.26
N VAL A 752 -22.36 22.90 -1.13
CA VAL A 752 -22.33 23.08 -2.58
C VAL A 752 -23.23 22.04 -3.23
N THR A 753 -24.11 22.48 -4.12
CA THR A 753 -25.08 21.62 -4.80
C THR A 753 -24.96 21.77 -6.30
N ALA A 754 -25.14 20.68 -7.05
CA ALA A 754 -25.32 20.71 -8.51
C ALA A 754 -26.20 19.53 -8.95
N THR A 755 -26.89 19.68 -10.08
CA THR A 755 -27.55 18.56 -10.74
C THR A 755 -26.54 17.87 -11.65
N LEU A 756 -26.18 16.63 -11.30
CA LEU A 756 -25.34 15.76 -12.12
C LEU A 756 -26.22 15.03 -13.13
N ARG A 757 -25.83 15.02 -14.41
CA ARG A 757 -26.53 14.29 -15.47
C ARG A 757 -25.58 13.39 -16.24
N ASN A 758 -25.94 12.13 -16.43
CA ASN A 758 -25.29 11.24 -17.40
C ASN A 758 -25.85 11.57 -18.79
N LEU A 759 -25.01 12.16 -19.65
CA LEU A 759 -25.38 12.64 -20.98
C LEU A 759 -25.22 11.59 -22.08
N GLY A 760 -24.50 10.50 -21.80
CA GLY A 760 -24.25 9.44 -22.77
C GLY A 760 -25.25 8.29 -22.70
N SER A 761 -24.92 7.23 -23.44
CA SER A 761 -25.76 6.03 -23.64
C SER A 761 -25.40 4.86 -22.73
N MET A 762 -24.32 4.96 -21.96
CA MET A 762 -23.85 3.92 -21.05
C MET A 762 -24.05 4.34 -19.59
N ALA A 763 -24.47 3.40 -18.74
CA ALA A 763 -24.42 3.60 -17.30
C ALA A 763 -22.96 3.75 -16.83
N GLY A 764 -22.75 4.47 -15.74
CA GLY A 764 -21.41 4.62 -15.16
C GLY A 764 -21.47 5.16 -13.75
N GLU A 765 -20.31 5.25 -13.13
CA GLU A 765 -20.13 5.95 -11.86
C GLU A 765 -19.29 7.21 -12.09
N GLU A 766 -19.71 8.31 -11.47
CA GLU A 766 -19.00 9.58 -11.47
C GLU A 766 -18.48 9.88 -10.07
N VAL A 767 -17.27 10.41 -9.95
CA VAL A 767 -16.74 10.94 -8.70
C VAL A 767 -16.85 12.46 -8.79
N VAL A 768 -17.88 12.99 -8.14
CA VAL A 768 -18.11 14.43 -8.03
C VAL A 768 -17.15 14.99 -7.00
N GLN A 769 -16.30 15.92 -7.39
CA GLN A 769 -15.23 16.48 -6.59
C GLN A 769 -15.47 17.99 -6.39
N ALA A 770 -15.24 18.48 -5.18
CA ALA A 770 -15.31 19.90 -4.85
C ALA A 770 -13.92 20.44 -4.46
N TYR A 771 -13.47 21.48 -5.16
CA TYR A 771 -12.18 22.13 -4.91
C TYR A 771 -12.38 23.57 -4.47
N VAL A 772 -11.71 23.97 -3.40
CA VAL A 772 -11.75 25.32 -2.83
C VAL A 772 -10.50 26.09 -3.24
N VAL A 773 -10.69 27.36 -3.62
CA VAL A 773 -9.64 28.39 -3.67
C VAL A 773 -9.97 29.40 -2.57
N PRO A 774 -9.21 29.42 -1.47
CA PRO A 774 -9.44 30.38 -0.39
C PRO A 774 -8.85 31.77 -0.72
N PRO A 775 -9.20 32.81 0.06
CA PRO A 775 -8.57 34.12 -0.03
C PRO A 775 -7.06 34.05 0.17
N VAL A 776 -6.33 34.89 -0.57
CA VAL A 776 -4.88 35.04 -0.39
C VAL A 776 -4.62 35.79 0.92
N ILE A 777 -3.98 35.13 1.88
CA ILE A 777 -3.60 35.72 3.17
C ILE A 777 -2.19 36.34 3.19
N GLU A 778 -1.35 36.02 2.20
CA GLU A 778 0.01 36.53 2.07
C GLU A 778 0.26 37.01 0.62
N PRO A 779 0.13 38.31 0.33
CA PRO A 779 0.15 38.82 -1.04
C PRO A 779 1.54 38.82 -1.70
N ARG A 780 2.61 38.55 -0.95
CA ARG A 780 3.99 38.44 -1.47
C ARG A 780 4.65 37.15 -0.93
N PRO A 781 4.51 36.02 -1.63
CA PRO A 781 5.21 34.80 -1.24
C PRO A 781 6.72 35.01 -1.34
N ILE A 782 7.48 34.44 -0.40
CA ILE A 782 8.94 34.37 -0.54
C ILE A 782 9.31 33.32 -1.59
N MET A 783 10.54 33.35 -2.09
CA MET A 783 10.96 32.51 -3.21
C MET A 783 10.75 31.00 -3.01
N THR A 784 10.77 30.51 -1.77
CA THR A 784 10.62 29.08 -1.42
C THR A 784 9.18 28.66 -1.11
N GLN A 785 8.23 29.60 -1.08
CA GLN A 785 6.84 29.32 -0.67
C GLN A 785 6.00 28.87 -1.86
N GLY A 786 5.31 27.73 -1.71
CA GLY A 786 4.29 27.28 -2.65
C GLY A 786 3.05 28.18 -2.60
N VAL A 787 2.52 28.55 -3.77
CA VAL A 787 1.26 29.29 -3.87
C VAL A 787 0.14 28.29 -4.06
N LEU A 788 -0.78 28.20 -3.09
CA LEU A 788 -1.92 27.30 -3.15
C LEU A 788 -2.81 27.68 -4.35
N GLN A 789 -2.88 26.78 -5.33
CA GLN A 789 -3.72 26.92 -6.53
C GLN A 789 -5.18 26.57 -6.22
N ARG A 790 -5.38 25.47 -5.50
CA ARG A 790 -6.67 24.89 -5.12
C ARG A 790 -6.47 23.74 -4.13
N GLN A 791 -7.51 23.31 -3.43
CA GLN A 791 -7.49 22.10 -2.60
C GLN A 791 -8.83 21.35 -2.65
N LEU A 792 -8.77 20.03 -2.73
CA LEU A 792 -9.92 19.14 -2.60
C LEU A 792 -10.52 19.31 -1.20
N ALA A 793 -11.83 19.49 -1.16
CA ALA A 793 -12.54 19.87 0.06
C ALA A 793 -13.72 18.95 0.39
N ALA A 794 -14.26 18.28 -0.63
CA ALA A 794 -15.28 17.23 -0.51
C ALA A 794 -15.31 16.40 -1.81
N PHE A 795 -15.78 15.17 -1.73
CA PHE A 795 -16.10 14.37 -2.91
C PHE A 795 -17.18 13.33 -2.61
N THR A 796 -17.85 12.82 -3.65
CA THR A 796 -18.77 11.70 -3.53
C THR A 796 -18.83 10.90 -4.83
N ARG A 797 -18.92 9.58 -4.71
CA ARG A 797 -19.08 8.66 -5.84
C ARG A 797 -20.56 8.38 -6.08
N VAL A 798 -21.01 8.56 -7.32
CA VAL A 798 -22.43 8.53 -7.72
C VAL A 798 -22.62 7.57 -8.90
N PRO A 799 -23.26 6.40 -8.71
CA PRO A 799 -23.72 5.59 -9.82
C PRO A 799 -24.91 6.28 -10.51
N LEU A 800 -24.88 6.30 -11.85
CA LEU A 800 -25.91 6.96 -12.65
C LEU A 800 -26.16 6.21 -13.96
N ALA A 801 -27.41 5.78 -14.16
CA ALA A 801 -27.85 5.17 -15.42
C ALA A 801 -27.82 6.18 -16.57
N ALA A 802 -27.72 5.67 -17.80
CA ALA A 802 -27.71 6.49 -19.02
C ALA A 802 -28.91 7.45 -19.09
N GLY A 803 -28.65 8.71 -19.45
CA GLY A 803 -29.66 9.76 -19.59
C GLY A 803 -30.31 10.25 -18.27
N LYS A 804 -29.96 9.67 -17.11
CA LYS A 804 -30.53 10.05 -15.82
C LYS A 804 -29.77 11.21 -15.17
N SER A 805 -30.46 11.91 -14.28
CA SER A 805 -29.90 12.99 -13.47
C SER A 805 -30.11 12.72 -11.98
N ARG A 806 -29.26 13.31 -11.15
CA ARG A 806 -29.34 13.29 -9.68
C ARG A 806 -28.82 14.60 -9.12
N ASP A 807 -29.52 15.16 -8.14
CA ASP A 807 -28.99 16.26 -7.35
C ASP A 807 -27.92 15.76 -6.39
N VAL A 808 -26.77 16.43 -6.41
CA VAL A 808 -25.61 16.09 -5.60
C VAL A 808 -25.34 17.26 -4.65
N THR A 809 -25.15 16.93 -3.38
CA THR A 809 -24.88 17.87 -2.30
C THR A 809 -23.58 17.48 -1.63
N LEU A 810 -22.62 18.40 -1.62
CA LEU A 810 -21.34 18.25 -0.93
C LEU A 810 -21.25 19.26 0.22
N THR A 811 -20.96 18.76 1.42
CA THR A 811 -20.70 19.60 2.58
C THR A 811 -19.19 19.76 2.74
N ILE A 812 -18.74 21.01 2.84
CA ILE A 812 -17.36 21.40 3.03
C ILE A 812 -17.21 21.89 4.47
N ASP A 813 -16.44 21.14 5.26
CA ASP A 813 -16.14 21.51 6.64
C ASP A 813 -15.30 22.79 6.71
N PRO A 814 -15.44 23.60 7.79
CA PRO A 814 -14.63 24.80 8.01
C PRO A 814 -13.12 24.55 7.88
N ARG A 815 -12.65 23.36 8.30
CA ARG A 815 -11.24 22.99 8.16
C ARG A 815 -10.81 22.85 6.69
N SER A 816 -11.67 22.36 5.81
CA SER A 816 -11.38 22.28 4.37
C SER A 816 -11.45 23.64 3.66
N LEU A 817 -12.05 24.65 4.30
CA LEU A 817 -12.02 26.06 3.85
C LEU A 817 -10.82 26.84 4.40
N SER A 818 -10.09 26.27 5.34
CA SER A 818 -9.04 26.98 6.05
C SER A 818 -7.75 27.13 5.22
N VAL A 819 -7.00 28.14 5.59
CA VAL A 819 -5.62 28.39 5.16
C VAL A 819 -4.68 28.19 6.34
N VAL A 820 -3.41 27.96 6.06
CA VAL A 820 -2.35 27.85 7.07
C VAL A 820 -1.34 28.94 6.79
N ASP A 821 -1.05 29.77 7.79
CA ASP A 821 -0.02 30.81 7.69
C ASP A 821 1.40 30.25 7.86
N ARG A 822 2.43 31.08 7.65
CA ARG A 822 3.85 30.67 7.79
C ARG A 822 4.24 30.13 9.16
N ARG A 823 3.49 30.46 10.21
CA ARG A 823 3.75 29.97 11.58
C ARG A 823 3.05 28.64 11.84
N GLY A 824 2.40 28.06 10.83
CA GLY A 824 1.62 26.83 10.96
C GLY A 824 0.25 27.09 11.59
N THR A 825 -0.20 28.33 11.73
CA THR A 825 -1.51 28.59 12.33
C THR A 825 -2.61 28.45 11.29
N ARG A 826 -3.53 27.51 11.54
CA ARG A 826 -4.65 27.22 10.65
C ARG A 826 -5.87 28.07 10.98
N LYS A 827 -6.42 28.78 9.99
CA LYS A 827 -7.55 29.70 10.18
C LYS A 827 -8.53 29.66 9.02
N VAL A 828 -9.81 29.87 9.32
CA VAL A 828 -10.78 30.30 8.31
C VAL A 828 -10.78 31.83 8.29
N VAL A 829 -10.67 32.43 7.11
CA VAL A 829 -10.50 33.88 6.97
C VAL A 829 -11.69 34.51 6.24
N PRO A 830 -12.06 35.76 6.55
CA PRO A 830 -13.04 36.47 5.75
C PRO A 830 -12.47 36.78 4.36
N GLY A 831 -13.34 36.86 3.35
CA GLY A 831 -12.97 37.20 1.98
C GLY A 831 -13.71 36.35 0.94
N ASP A 832 -13.27 36.51 -0.31
CA ASP A 832 -13.86 35.84 -1.46
C ASP A 832 -13.27 34.45 -1.67
N TYR A 833 -14.15 33.45 -1.63
CA TYR A 833 -13.86 32.07 -1.92
C TYR A 833 -14.39 31.70 -3.30
N LYS A 834 -13.71 30.75 -3.96
CA LYS A 834 -14.24 30.05 -5.12
C LYS A 834 -14.31 28.56 -4.83
N VAL A 835 -15.42 27.94 -5.23
CA VAL A 835 -15.55 26.48 -5.23
C VAL A 835 -15.88 25.99 -6.63
N TRP A 836 -15.12 24.99 -7.07
CA TRP A 836 -15.42 24.19 -8.24
C TRP A 836 -16.15 22.93 -7.82
N ILE A 837 -17.19 22.53 -8.53
CA ILE A 837 -17.83 21.21 -8.42
C ILE A 837 -17.83 20.55 -9.81
N GLY A 838 -17.25 19.34 -9.93
CA GLY A 838 -17.08 18.68 -11.22
C GLY A 838 -16.50 17.28 -11.16
N GLY A 839 -16.33 16.65 -12.34
CA GLY A 839 -15.81 15.29 -12.52
C GLY A 839 -14.28 15.23 -12.59
N GLY A 840 -13.59 16.02 -11.76
CA GLY A 840 -12.15 16.24 -11.78
C GLY A 840 -11.79 17.65 -11.33
N GLN A 841 -10.50 17.95 -11.23
CA GLN A 841 -10.04 19.28 -10.86
C GLN A 841 -10.38 20.33 -11.92
N PRO A 842 -10.41 21.63 -11.56
CA PRO A 842 -10.72 22.70 -12.50
C PRO A 842 -9.72 22.74 -13.67
N GLY A 843 -10.25 22.67 -14.90
CA GLY A 843 -9.46 22.64 -16.13
C GLY A 843 -9.30 21.26 -16.76
N ASP A 844 -9.50 20.18 -15.99
CA ASP A 844 -9.34 18.80 -16.46
C ASP A 844 -10.67 18.10 -16.77
N GLY A 845 -11.74 18.43 -16.03
CA GLY A 845 -13.06 17.80 -16.18
C GLY A 845 -14.21 18.80 -16.38
N ALA A 846 -15.39 18.29 -16.72
CA ALA A 846 -16.62 19.08 -16.72
C ALA A 846 -17.02 19.48 -15.30
N GLY A 847 -17.55 20.69 -15.12
CA GLY A 847 -17.95 21.21 -13.82
C GLY A 847 -18.28 22.69 -13.88
N ALA A 848 -18.48 23.30 -12.72
CA ALA A 848 -18.82 24.72 -12.59
C ALA A 848 -18.13 25.38 -11.40
N TRP A 849 -17.74 26.63 -11.59
CA TRP A 849 -17.30 27.52 -10.51
C TRP A 849 -18.48 28.24 -9.87
N VAL A 850 -18.46 28.34 -8.55
CA VAL A 850 -19.35 29.18 -7.76
C VAL A 850 -18.50 30.01 -6.81
N SER A 851 -18.79 31.30 -6.71
CA SER A 851 -18.12 32.21 -5.76
C SER A 851 -19.03 32.56 -4.60
N PHE A 852 -18.44 32.76 -3.44
CA PHE A 852 -19.13 33.27 -2.26
C PHE A 852 -18.15 34.05 -1.38
N THR A 853 -18.68 34.89 -0.51
CA THR A 853 -17.90 35.69 0.41
C THR A 853 -18.22 35.28 1.84
N LEU A 854 -17.20 35.02 2.65
CA LEU A 854 -17.36 34.87 4.09
C LEU A 854 -17.02 36.20 4.76
N THR A 855 -17.89 36.68 5.64
CA THR A 855 -17.69 37.90 6.43
C THR A 855 -17.48 37.58 7.90
N GLY A 856 -16.72 38.41 8.62
CA GLY A 856 -16.47 38.24 10.06
C GLY A 856 -14.99 38.43 10.39
N GLN A 857 -14.60 37.98 11.59
CA GLN A 857 -13.20 37.93 12.02
C GLN A 857 -12.59 36.58 11.64
N ALA A 858 -11.29 36.55 11.33
CA ALA A 858 -10.59 35.30 11.10
C ALA A 858 -10.68 34.40 12.33
N GLN A 859 -11.03 33.14 12.13
CA GLN A 859 -11.19 32.16 13.20
C GLN A 859 -10.05 31.15 13.13
N GLU A 860 -9.23 31.13 14.18
CA GLU A 860 -8.26 30.07 14.39
C GLU A 860 -8.96 28.75 14.69
N LEU A 861 -8.51 27.69 14.01
CA LEU A 861 -9.01 26.35 14.22
C LEU A 861 -8.10 25.62 15.21
N PRO A 862 -8.67 24.75 16.07
CA PRO A 862 -7.85 23.88 16.92
C PRO A 862 -6.82 23.11 16.10
N LYS A 863 -5.69 22.76 16.71
CA LYS A 863 -4.71 21.90 16.05
C LYS A 863 -5.27 20.51 15.75
#